data_AF-A0A7C5WK47-F1
#
_entry.id   AF-A0A7C5WK47-F1
#
_cell.length_a   1.000
_cell.length_b   1.000
_cell.length_c   1.000
_cell.angle_alpha   90.00
_cell.angle_beta   90.00
_cell.angle_gamma   90.00
#
_symmetry.space_group_name_H-M   'P 1'
#
loop_
_entity.id
_entity.type
_entity.pdbx_description
1 polymer ?
#
loop_
_entity_poly.entity_id
_entity_poly.type
_entity_poly.pdbx_seq_one_letter_code
_entity_poly.pdbx_strand_id
1 'polypeptide(L)'
;MNHRKRDASGSRGSRRLRCTVLALALAMGLATPAAADVGSGLDYLASQQNPDGSWGTTEALRGRDTTAVLEALRRNGRLGDEVRHGRSFLAGLGAKNIDQRARMSVVAALLGDEPSLGALWSLRRPTSLGAGDVNYPDGGWGVAAEFQTDTLDTALALHAFEAAGFAGGLTARGEMLAVGEKAVYTVQTPAGATSLSAYFPALSFDGGSGTLLVWMIGPAGRFPPSGAWSVTGPNTVITWDGTSDPPFEAGGIEIHVQNDSASTGTATFDLEVSFVADGIDSRDLAQPVDYLRAARNAGAGWGIQVGSQTDLFTSLHALIALSRYDRALDTSADVAPGVAWLKTQANGDGGFGSGPGSTAFETALAYIVLAEDDPNSSEAVAARQWLESNQLADGSWNGDSYETAVAVKALPWAESDSDGDLVRDPFDNCPAGSNPGQADTDRDGTGDACDGDDDDDGIPDGSSGPSSAPFMALDISGMSGSLPPQPANAYINFQVLDGAVQDNLGWWDATNQSWIDQDTAPVRRRLALYVDSNGCLCIDLGAGDTLTATTDNGEITVFLPDQPSGWQGWLYVADDGSTYFDQALTQLAQSAPIDAGDNCPLDWNPAQYDDDSDGTGDACDPDDGQVSELRWLSDGETLEWDPESGALGYNVYRDLLTNLSSANYGACWKQDVTRDADLDGDPDVTETDAVSAGNGYFYLVTGVMSGGEGSLGRDSTGAVRPNSGACP
;
A
#
# COMPACT_ATOMS: atom_id res chain seq x y z
N MET A 1 -55.95 -19.02 -47.57
CA MET A 1 -54.99 -18.67 -48.65
C MET A 1 -53.62 -19.25 -48.24
N ASN A 2 -52.97 -20.12 -49.02
CA ASN A 2 -52.17 -19.89 -50.24
C ASN A 2 -50.84 -19.17 -49.97
N HIS A 3 -49.65 -19.56 -50.48
CA HIS A 3 -49.15 -20.73 -51.25
C HIS A 3 -47.61 -20.54 -51.45
N ARG A 4 -46.66 -21.49 -51.61
CA ARG A 4 -46.47 -22.98 -51.54
C ARG A 4 -44.95 -23.21 -51.36
N LYS A 5 -44.48 -24.32 -50.73
CA LYS A 5 -43.81 -25.52 -51.33
C LYS A 5 -43.19 -26.32 -50.13
N ARG A 6 -43.17 -27.66 -50.00
CA ARG A 6 -42.89 -28.81 -50.92
C ARG A 6 -41.42 -28.94 -51.35
N ASP A 7 -40.78 -30.11 -51.41
CA ASP A 7 -41.04 -31.49 -50.91
C ASP A 7 -39.76 -32.33 -51.15
N ALA A 8 -39.65 -33.52 -50.53
CA ALA A 8 -38.77 -34.65 -50.92
C ALA A 8 -37.22 -34.46 -50.75
N SER A 9 -36.37 -35.49 -50.64
CA SER A 9 -36.53 -36.91 -50.23
C SER A 9 -35.16 -37.58 -50.03
N GLY A 10 -35.02 -38.52 -49.09
CA GLY A 10 -33.80 -39.35 -48.94
C GLY A 10 -34.10 -40.70 -48.27
N SER A 11 -33.51 -41.81 -48.76
CA SER A 11 -34.01 -43.16 -48.46
C SER A 11 -33.02 -44.12 -47.79
N ARG A 12 -33.51 -44.83 -46.75
CA ARG A 12 -33.18 -46.22 -46.37
C ARG A 12 -31.70 -46.59 -46.13
N GLY A 13 -31.36 -46.85 -44.86
CA GLY A 13 -30.19 -47.65 -44.46
C GLY A 13 -30.48 -48.48 -43.20
N SER A 14 -31.00 -49.71 -43.35
CA SER A 14 -31.47 -50.53 -42.22
C SER A 14 -30.47 -51.61 -41.79
N ARG A 15 -30.04 -51.63 -40.52
CA ARG A 15 -29.43 -52.82 -39.86
C ARG A 15 -29.43 -52.78 -38.31
N ARG A 16 -30.50 -53.36 -37.74
CA ARG A 16 -30.55 -54.28 -36.57
C ARG A 16 -29.91 -53.91 -35.21
N LEU A 17 -30.72 -54.17 -34.16
CA LEU A 17 -30.38 -54.44 -32.75
C LEU A 17 -29.83 -53.24 -31.94
N ARG A 18 -30.14 -53.07 -30.64
CA ARG A 18 -30.86 -53.90 -29.65
C ARG A 18 -32.05 -53.15 -29.02
N CYS A 19 -32.87 -53.85 -28.23
CA CYS A 19 -33.85 -53.21 -27.34
C CYS A 19 -33.19 -52.80 -26.01
N THR A 20 -33.56 -51.63 -25.51
CA THR A 20 -33.36 -51.22 -24.11
C THR A 20 -34.69 -50.66 -23.60
N VAL A 21 -35.11 -51.04 -22.39
CA VAL A 21 -36.33 -50.49 -21.78
C VAL A 21 -36.02 -49.09 -21.28
N LEU A 22 -36.77 -48.09 -21.74
CA LEU A 22 -36.66 -46.73 -21.22
C LEU A 22 -37.38 -46.66 -19.87
N ALA A 23 -36.62 -46.72 -18.78
CA ALA A 23 -37.16 -46.45 -17.45
C ALA A 23 -37.53 -44.96 -17.34
N LEU A 24 -38.74 -44.67 -16.86
CA LEU A 24 -39.20 -43.30 -16.67
C LEU A 24 -38.59 -42.74 -15.37
N ALA A 25 -37.36 -42.24 -15.46
CA ALA A 25 -36.72 -41.53 -14.36
C ALA A 25 -37.51 -40.22 -14.11
N LEU A 26 -38.11 -40.12 -12.93
CA LEU A 26 -38.70 -38.88 -12.47
C LEU A 26 -37.55 -37.92 -12.12
N ALA A 27 -37.31 -36.91 -12.96
CA ALA A 27 -36.38 -35.85 -12.65
C ALA A 27 -36.98 -34.97 -11.54
N MET A 28 -36.81 -35.40 -10.29
CA MET A 28 -36.75 -34.46 -9.19
C MET A 28 -35.50 -33.62 -9.43
N GLY A 29 -35.70 -32.42 -9.96
CA GLY A 29 -34.65 -31.42 -9.97
C GLY A 29 -34.31 -31.12 -8.52
N LEU A 30 -33.15 -31.58 -8.06
CA LEU A 30 -32.49 -30.93 -6.94
C LEU A 30 -32.29 -29.49 -7.38
N ALA A 31 -32.92 -28.55 -6.69
CA ALA A 31 -32.46 -27.18 -6.77
C ALA A 31 -31.00 -27.19 -6.33
N THR A 32 -30.13 -26.50 -7.07
CA THR A 32 -28.91 -25.99 -6.46
C THR A 32 -29.32 -25.18 -5.24
N PRO A 33 -28.59 -25.25 -4.10
CA PRO A 33 -28.79 -24.24 -3.06
C PRO A 33 -28.65 -22.85 -3.70
N ALA A 34 -29.38 -21.87 -3.16
CA ALA A 34 -29.04 -20.50 -3.47
C ALA A 34 -27.62 -20.25 -2.92
N ALA A 35 -26.78 -19.53 -3.68
CA ALA A 35 -25.57 -18.97 -3.09
C ALA A 35 -25.99 -18.07 -1.91
N ALA A 36 -25.19 -18.06 -0.85
CA ALA A 36 -25.45 -17.18 0.27
C ALA A 36 -25.36 -15.72 -0.17
N ASP A 37 -26.33 -14.92 0.28
CA ASP A 37 -26.39 -13.50 0.04
C ASP A 37 -25.61 -12.79 1.15
N VAL A 38 -24.34 -12.49 0.85
CA VAL A 38 -23.41 -11.78 1.75
C VAL A 38 -24.00 -10.43 2.18
N GLY A 39 -24.63 -9.70 1.26
CA GLY A 39 -25.31 -8.42 1.54
C GLY A 39 -26.41 -8.57 2.58
N SER A 40 -27.25 -9.61 2.48
CA SER A 40 -28.27 -9.91 3.49
C SER A 40 -27.68 -10.27 4.85
N GLY A 41 -26.49 -10.88 4.89
CA GLY A 41 -25.76 -11.13 6.13
C GLY A 41 -25.20 -9.86 6.76
N LEU A 42 -24.69 -8.92 5.95
CA LEU A 42 -24.24 -7.60 6.42
C LEU A 42 -25.43 -6.75 6.93
N ASP A 43 -26.58 -6.79 6.25
CA ASP A 43 -27.82 -6.17 6.71
C ASP A 43 -28.35 -6.79 8.00
N TYR A 44 -28.24 -8.11 8.17
CA TYR A 44 -28.50 -8.76 9.45
C TYR A 44 -27.59 -8.19 10.54
N LEU A 45 -26.28 -8.11 10.31
CA LEU A 45 -25.33 -7.55 11.28
C LEU A 45 -25.68 -6.12 11.66
N ALA A 46 -25.88 -5.21 10.69
CA ALA A 46 -26.31 -3.84 10.96
C ALA A 46 -27.61 -3.78 11.79
N SER A 47 -28.57 -4.68 11.54
CA SER A 47 -29.82 -4.75 12.31
C SER A 47 -29.68 -5.22 13.77
N GLN A 48 -28.57 -5.89 14.13
CA GLN A 48 -28.33 -6.45 15.46
C GLN A 48 -27.45 -5.57 16.37
N GLN A 49 -27.09 -4.35 15.96
CA GLN A 49 -26.27 -3.47 16.79
C GLN A 49 -27.02 -3.03 18.07
N ASN A 50 -26.36 -3.12 19.22
CA ASN A 50 -26.89 -2.64 20.50
C ASN A 50 -26.93 -1.10 20.54
N PRO A 51 -27.79 -0.47 21.37
CA PRO A 51 -27.84 0.98 21.56
C PRO A 51 -26.56 1.63 22.15
N ASP A 52 -25.54 0.84 22.45
CA ASP A 52 -24.21 1.27 22.90
C ASP A 52 -23.10 0.98 21.86
N GLY A 53 -23.47 0.70 20.61
CA GLY A 53 -22.58 0.43 19.48
C GLY A 53 -22.04 -1.00 19.41
N SER A 54 -22.18 -1.79 20.47
CA SER A 54 -21.67 -3.16 20.50
C SER A 54 -22.53 -4.17 19.73
N TRP A 55 -21.92 -5.27 19.28
CA TRP A 55 -22.64 -6.50 18.96
C TRP A 55 -22.51 -7.51 20.08
N GLY A 56 -23.31 -8.58 20.04
CA GLY A 56 -23.24 -9.67 21.00
C GLY A 56 -24.24 -9.57 22.16
N THR A 57 -24.65 -10.74 22.64
CA THR A 57 -25.81 -10.91 23.53
C THR A 57 -25.50 -10.79 25.03
N THR A 58 -24.22 -10.79 25.42
CA THR A 58 -23.79 -10.66 26.82
C THR A 58 -22.50 -9.84 26.97
N GLU A 59 -22.30 -9.21 28.13
CA GLU A 59 -21.12 -8.39 28.45
C GLU A 59 -19.76 -9.12 28.32
N ALA A 60 -19.78 -10.45 28.40
CA ALA A 60 -18.59 -11.29 28.19
C ALA A 60 -18.25 -11.46 26.70
N LEU A 61 -19.26 -11.52 25.83
CA LEU A 61 -19.08 -11.73 24.39
C LEU A 61 -18.94 -10.43 23.59
N ARG A 62 -19.50 -9.32 24.10
CA ARG A 62 -19.59 -8.04 23.36
C ARG A 62 -18.30 -7.55 22.71
N GLY A 63 -17.16 -7.72 23.39
CA GLY A 63 -15.87 -7.33 22.82
C GLY A 63 -15.46 -8.18 21.61
N ARG A 64 -15.52 -9.51 21.75
CA ARG A 64 -15.28 -10.48 20.68
C ARG A 64 -16.23 -10.25 19.49
N ASP A 65 -17.52 -10.15 19.79
CA ASP A 65 -18.58 -10.08 18.78
C ASP A 65 -18.49 -8.76 18.01
N THR A 66 -18.25 -7.64 18.69
CA THR A 66 -18.01 -6.34 18.04
C THR A 66 -16.77 -6.37 17.17
N THR A 67 -15.65 -6.95 17.63
CA THR A 67 -14.44 -7.04 16.80
C THR A 67 -14.65 -7.87 15.53
N ALA A 68 -15.36 -9.01 15.62
CA ALA A 68 -15.63 -9.84 14.46
C ALA A 68 -16.58 -9.15 13.46
N VAL A 69 -17.60 -8.45 13.96
CA VAL A 69 -18.55 -7.73 13.09
C VAL A 69 -17.89 -6.53 12.40
N LEU A 70 -17.06 -5.75 13.10
CA LEU A 70 -16.35 -4.63 12.47
C LEU A 70 -15.34 -5.10 11.42
N GLU A 71 -14.60 -6.17 11.70
CA GLU A 71 -13.74 -6.80 10.69
C GLU A 71 -14.56 -7.22 9.45
N ALA A 72 -15.72 -7.86 9.66
CA ALA A 72 -16.57 -8.32 8.58
C ALA A 72 -17.22 -7.17 7.77
N LEU A 73 -17.55 -6.05 8.40
CA LEU A 73 -18.11 -4.86 7.75
C LEU A 73 -17.05 -4.15 6.87
N ARG A 74 -15.84 -3.93 7.40
CA ARG A 74 -14.75 -3.29 6.65
C ARG A 74 -14.27 -4.16 5.49
N ARG A 75 -14.05 -5.47 5.73
CA ARG A 75 -13.72 -6.47 4.68
C ARG A 75 -14.87 -6.79 3.71
N ASN A 76 -15.88 -5.93 3.60
CA ASN A 76 -16.96 -5.97 2.63
C ASN A 76 -17.43 -4.53 2.25
N GLY A 77 -16.53 -3.53 2.30
CA GLY A 77 -16.80 -2.17 1.82
C GLY A 77 -17.95 -1.42 2.52
N ARG A 78 -18.20 -1.65 3.83
CA ARG A 78 -19.37 -1.11 4.53
C ARG A 78 -19.01 -0.24 5.72
N LEU A 79 -18.72 1.04 5.48
CA LEU A 79 -18.20 2.00 6.47
C LEU A 79 -19.28 2.88 7.17
N GLY A 80 -20.53 2.44 7.16
CA GLY A 80 -21.68 3.21 7.64
C GLY A 80 -21.67 3.57 9.14
N ASP A 81 -22.73 4.23 9.58
CA ASP A 81 -22.98 4.60 10.99
C ASP A 81 -22.73 3.43 11.96
N GLU A 82 -23.04 2.19 11.56
CA GLU A 82 -22.76 0.97 12.31
C GLU A 82 -21.27 0.82 12.69
N VAL A 83 -20.34 1.09 11.77
CA VAL A 83 -18.90 1.01 12.03
C VAL A 83 -18.46 2.09 13.01
N ARG A 84 -18.92 3.33 12.82
CA ARG A 84 -18.59 4.47 13.70
C ARG A 84 -19.02 4.22 15.15
N HIS A 85 -20.22 3.69 15.35
CA HIS A 85 -20.71 3.33 16.69
C HIS A 85 -19.93 2.16 17.31
N GLY A 86 -19.55 1.15 16.52
CA GLY A 86 -18.74 0.03 17.00
C GLY A 86 -17.30 0.41 17.37
N ARG A 87 -16.65 1.26 16.55
CA ARG A 87 -15.34 1.87 16.84
C ARG A 87 -15.38 2.66 18.15
N SER A 88 -16.42 3.48 18.34
CA SER A 88 -16.66 4.19 19.60
C SER A 88 -16.87 3.28 20.82
N PHE A 89 -17.56 2.14 20.66
CA PHE A 89 -17.69 1.13 21.72
C PHE A 89 -16.34 0.51 22.08
N LEU A 90 -15.53 0.12 21.09
CA LEU A 90 -14.21 -0.49 21.33
C LEU A 90 -13.22 0.49 21.98
N ALA A 91 -13.24 1.77 21.61
CA ALA A 91 -12.44 2.80 22.28
C ALA A 91 -12.78 2.94 23.78
N GLY A 92 -14.05 2.70 24.16
CA GLY A 92 -14.48 2.61 25.56
C GLY A 92 -14.21 1.27 26.25
N LEU A 93 -13.84 0.21 25.50
CA LEU A 93 -13.70 -1.15 25.98
C LEU A 93 -12.24 -1.49 26.29
N GLY A 94 -11.79 -1.24 27.52
CA GLY A 94 -10.48 -1.69 27.98
C GLY A 94 -10.25 -3.20 27.77
N ALA A 95 -9.20 -3.56 27.05
CA ALA A 95 -8.87 -4.95 26.71
C ALA A 95 -8.68 -5.82 27.96
N LYS A 96 -9.40 -6.95 28.02
CA LYS A 96 -9.49 -7.82 29.22
C LYS A 96 -8.39 -8.87 29.32
N ASN A 97 -7.85 -9.31 28.18
CA ASN A 97 -6.84 -10.35 28.00
C ASN A 97 -6.16 -10.19 26.63
N ILE A 98 -5.22 -11.07 26.26
CA ILE A 98 -4.52 -10.99 24.97
C ILE A 98 -5.45 -11.27 23.78
N ASP A 99 -6.32 -12.29 23.82
CA ASP A 99 -7.42 -12.48 22.83
C ASP A 99 -8.07 -11.14 22.42
N GLN A 100 -8.56 -10.38 23.42
CA GLN A 100 -9.32 -9.16 23.19
C GLN A 100 -8.44 -8.02 22.68
N ARG A 101 -7.19 -7.92 23.14
CA ARG A 101 -6.24 -6.92 22.64
C ARG A 101 -5.88 -7.19 21.18
N ALA A 102 -5.53 -8.43 20.85
CA ALA A 102 -5.17 -8.82 19.49
C ALA A 102 -6.32 -8.53 18.52
N ARG A 103 -7.55 -8.95 18.85
CA ARG A 103 -8.74 -8.67 18.03
C ARG A 103 -9.06 -7.18 17.90
N MET A 104 -8.76 -6.37 18.91
CA MET A 104 -8.89 -4.91 18.81
C MET A 104 -7.80 -4.29 17.94
N SER A 105 -6.55 -4.77 18.00
CA SER A 105 -5.47 -4.31 17.11
C SER A 105 -5.73 -4.68 15.64
N VAL A 106 -6.28 -5.87 15.34
CA VAL A 106 -6.73 -6.24 13.97
C VAL A 106 -7.76 -5.23 13.45
N VAL A 107 -8.78 -4.91 14.27
CA VAL A 107 -9.86 -3.99 13.88
C VAL A 107 -9.37 -2.54 13.82
N ALA A 108 -8.38 -2.16 14.63
CA ALA A 108 -7.78 -0.84 14.58
C ALA A 108 -7.06 -0.62 13.25
N ALA A 109 -6.11 -1.50 12.91
CA ALA A 109 -5.35 -1.41 11.67
C ALA A 109 -6.27 -1.41 10.43
N LEU A 110 -7.29 -2.28 10.39
CA LEU A 110 -8.26 -2.32 9.30
C LEU A 110 -9.11 -1.03 9.17
N LEU A 111 -9.24 -0.20 10.21
CA LEU A 111 -10.05 1.02 10.24
C LEU A 111 -9.22 2.31 10.23
N GLY A 112 -7.91 2.23 9.95
CA GLY A 112 -7.00 3.37 10.03
C GLY A 112 -6.84 3.95 11.44
N ASP A 113 -7.11 3.15 12.48
CA ASP A 113 -6.77 3.47 13.87
C ASP A 113 -5.38 2.89 14.19
N GLU A 114 -4.53 3.66 14.88
CA GLU A 114 -3.25 3.21 15.43
C GLU A 114 -3.40 1.90 16.25
N PRO A 115 -2.88 0.75 15.76
CA PRO A 115 -3.06 -0.52 16.43
C PRO A 115 -2.16 -0.59 17.67
N SER A 116 -2.68 -1.11 18.79
CA SER A 116 -1.97 -1.11 20.09
C SER A 116 -0.82 -2.15 20.20
N LEU A 117 0.04 -2.22 19.18
CA LEU A 117 1.06 -3.26 18.99
C LEU A 117 2.13 -3.22 20.07
N GLY A 118 2.70 -2.06 20.41
CA GLY A 118 3.67 -1.90 21.49
C GLY A 118 3.11 -2.36 22.84
N ALA A 119 1.82 -2.13 23.08
CA ALA A 119 1.13 -2.65 24.25
C ALA A 119 0.92 -4.18 24.18
N LEU A 120 0.57 -4.76 23.03
CA LEU A 120 0.46 -6.21 22.81
C LEU A 120 1.82 -6.92 22.96
N TRP A 121 2.86 -6.31 22.40
CA TRP A 121 4.25 -6.73 22.45
C TRP A 121 4.79 -6.78 23.88
N SER A 122 4.49 -5.75 24.69
CA SER A 122 4.90 -5.69 26.09
C SER A 122 4.37 -6.84 26.96
N LEU A 123 3.33 -7.55 26.49
CA LEU A 123 2.72 -8.68 27.18
C LEU A 123 3.26 -10.05 26.72
N ARG A 124 4.19 -10.11 25.74
CA ARG A 124 4.83 -11.36 25.31
C ARG A 124 5.74 -11.94 26.40
N ARG A 125 5.87 -13.26 26.47
CA ARG A 125 6.61 -13.94 27.54
C ARG A 125 8.13 -13.75 27.39
N PRO A 126 8.85 -13.13 28.35
CA PRO A 126 10.26 -12.80 28.15
C PRO A 126 11.19 -14.02 28.05
N THR A 127 12.00 -14.06 26.99
CA THR A 127 13.03 -15.08 26.71
C THR A 127 14.02 -15.29 27.87
N SER A 128 14.26 -14.26 28.67
CA SER A 128 15.25 -14.21 29.75
C SER A 128 14.82 -14.91 31.05
N LEU A 129 13.57 -15.40 31.16
CA LEU A 129 13.07 -16.08 32.36
C LEU A 129 13.67 -17.49 32.59
N GLY A 130 14.44 -18.02 31.65
CA GLY A 130 15.29 -19.21 31.86
C GLY A 130 14.51 -20.51 32.17
N ALA A 131 13.25 -20.58 31.73
CA ALA A 131 12.31 -21.65 32.07
C ALA A 131 11.61 -22.30 30.86
N GLY A 132 11.92 -21.86 29.64
CA GLY A 132 11.49 -22.54 28.41
C GLY A 132 12.19 -23.88 28.22
N ASP A 133 11.50 -24.82 27.57
CA ASP A 133 12.12 -26.06 27.11
C ASP A 133 13.01 -25.73 25.89
N VAL A 134 14.17 -26.38 25.76
CA VAL A 134 15.08 -26.17 24.61
C VAL A 134 14.48 -26.59 23.27
N ASN A 135 13.34 -27.29 23.27
CA ASN A 135 12.57 -27.65 22.09
C ASN A 135 11.38 -26.70 21.81
N TYR A 136 11.04 -25.79 22.74
CA TYR A 136 9.90 -24.89 22.66
C TYR A 136 10.30 -23.49 23.20
N PRO A 137 10.79 -22.58 22.35
CA PRO A 137 11.27 -21.28 22.80
C PRO A 137 10.14 -20.43 23.40
N ASP A 138 10.41 -19.85 24.58
CA ASP A 138 9.59 -18.75 25.10
C ASP A 138 9.78 -17.50 24.23
N GLY A 139 8.70 -16.72 24.03
CA GLY A 139 8.72 -15.48 23.25
C GLY A 139 7.38 -15.11 22.60
N GLY A 140 6.43 -16.04 22.52
CA GLY A 140 5.04 -15.76 22.16
C GLY A 140 4.17 -15.32 23.35
N TRP A 141 2.86 -15.55 23.24
CA TRP A 141 1.85 -15.10 24.17
C TRP A 141 1.06 -16.24 24.79
N GLY A 142 0.45 -15.97 25.95
CA GLY A 142 -0.66 -16.72 26.54
C GLY A 142 -1.64 -15.71 27.12
N VAL A 143 -2.80 -16.14 27.62
CA VAL A 143 -3.95 -15.26 28.00
C VAL A 143 -3.62 -13.92 28.74
N ALA A 144 -2.57 -13.88 29.57
CA ALA A 144 -1.95 -12.64 30.06
C ALA A 144 -0.45 -12.83 30.30
N ALA A 145 0.30 -11.74 30.50
CA ALA A 145 1.78 -11.74 30.55
C ALA A 145 2.42 -12.63 31.64
N GLU A 146 1.69 -12.95 32.71
CA GLU A 146 2.14 -13.86 33.77
C GLU A 146 1.88 -15.35 33.49
N PHE A 147 1.20 -15.69 32.38
CA PHE A 147 0.87 -17.07 32.00
C PHE A 147 1.98 -17.72 31.15
N GLN A 148 1.79 -18.99 30.82
CA GLN A 148 2.67 -19.72 29.89
C GLN A 148 2.24 -19.43 28.45
N THR A 149 3.22 -19.38 27.55
CA THR A 149 3.01 -19.32 26.10
C THR A 149 2.08 -20.45 25.64
N ASP A 150 1.01 -20.11 24.94
CA ASP A 150 0.02 -21.04 24.39
C ASP A 150 -0.28 -20.74 22.91
N THR A 151 -0.81 -21.73 22.21
CA THR A 151 -0.97 -21.71 20.75
C THR A 151 -2.02 -20.70 20.29
N LEU A 152 -3.08 -20.49 21.08
CA LEU A 152 -4.23 -19.70 20.65
C LEU A 152 -3.95 -18.19 20.79
N ASP A 153 -3.53 -17.74 21.96
CA ASP A 153 -3.17 -16.33 22.19
C ASP A 153 -1.96 -15.94 21.32
N THR A 154 -1.01 -16.84 21.05
CA THR A 154 0.11 -16.58 20.12
C THR A 154 -0.37 -16.44 18.66
N ALA A 155 -1.25 -17.32 18.18
CA ALA A 155 -1.78 -17.22 16.81
C ALA A 155 -2.65 -15.97 16.61
N LEU A 156 -3.45 -15.59 17.62
CA LEU A 156 -4.24 -14.36 17.58
C LEU A 156 -3.37 -13.11 17.64
N ALA A 157 -2.32 -13.09 18.47
CA ALA A 157 -1.37 -11.99 18.49
C ALA A 157 -0.66 -11.83 17.14
N LEU A 158 -0.23 -12.93 16.50
CA LEU A 158 0.36 -12.90 15.16
C LEU A 158 -0.60 -12.37 14.08
N HIS A 159 -1.89 -12.70 14.14
CA HIS A 159 -2.91 -12.11 13.27
C HIS A 159 -3.04 -10.58 13.44
N ALA A 160 -2.81 -10.06 14.65
CA ALA A 160 -2.78 -8.62 14.90
C ALA A 160 -1.54 -7.91 14.34
N PHE A 161 -0.42 -8.63 14.19
CA PHE A 161 0.77 -8.12 13.51
C PHE A 161 0.63 -8.22 11.98
N GLU A 162 0.09 -9.34 11.46
CA GLU A 162 -0.25 -9.49 10.03
C GLU A 162 -1.20 -8.38 9.54
N ALA A 163 -2.28 -8.12 10.27
CA ALA A 163 -3.23 -7.04 9.95
C ALA A 163 -2.63 -5.63 9.96
N ALA A 164 -1.40 -5.47 10.45
CA ALA A 164 -0.64 -4.21 10.48
C ALA A 164 0.66 -4.31 9.63
N GLY A 165 0.64 -5.10 8.54
CA GLY A 165 1.73 -5.17 7.56
C GLY A 165 2.92 -6.07 7.92
N PHE A 166 3.11 -6.45 9.20
CA PHE A 166 4.28 -7.21 9.67
C PHE A 166 4.42 -8.64 9.09
N ALA A 167 3.48 -9.11 8.26
CA ALA A 167 3.61 -10.37 7.52
C ALA A 167 4.18 -10.20 6.10
N GLY A 168 4.07 -9.01 5.49
CA GLY A 168 4.44 -8.77 4.09
C GLY A 168 5.95 -8.79 3.84
N GLY A 169 6.71 -8.00 4.61
CA GLY A 169 8.13 -7.71 4.33
C GLY A 169 8.29 -6.36 3.66
N LEU A 170 9.35 -6.17 2.86
CA LEU A 170 9.48 -4.99 2.01
C LEU A 170 9.29 -5.36 0.54
N THR A 171 8.44 -4.58 -0.13
CA THR A 171 8.22 -4.68 -1.57
C THR A 171 9.34 -3.94 -2.30
N ALA A 172 10.30 -4.70 -2.85
CA ALA A 172 11.21 -4.16 -3.86
C ALA A 172 10.61 -4.38 -5.26
N ARG A 173 10.70 -3.40 -6.15
CA ARG A 173 10.23 -3.54 -7.55
C ARG A 173 11.12 -4.52 -8.33
N GLY A 174 10.84 -5.82 -8.20
CA GLY A 174 11.47 -6.91 -8.96
C GLY A 174 11.52 -8.26 -8.22
N GLU A 175 11.80 -8.24 -6.91
CA GLU A 175 11.78 -9.39 -6.00
C GLU A 175 11.31 -8.92 -4.62
N MET A 176 10.29 -9.54 -4.05
CA MET A 176 9.76 -9.18 -2.71
C MET A 176 10.54 -9.92 -1.63
N LEU A 177 11.13 -9.18 -0.68
CA LEU A 177 11.97 -9.73 0.39
C LEU A 177 11.17 -9.79 1.69
N ALA A 178 10.95 -11.01 2.17
CA ALA A 178 10.02 -11.25 3.26
C ALA A 178 10.68 -11.15 4.65
N VAL A 179 9.86 -11.03 5.71
CA VAL A 179 10.36 -10.69 7.07
C VAL A 179 11.32 -11.73 7.63
N GLY A 180 12.61 -11.36 7.77
CA GLY A 180 13.67 -12.25 8.25
C GLY A 180 14.28 -13.17 7.19
N GLU A 181 13.89 -13.02 5.92
CA GLU A 181 14.47 -13.75 4.79
C GLU A 181 15.96 -13.39 4.58
N LYS A 182 16.72 -14.33 3.98
CA LYS A 182 18.13 -14.14 3.63
C LYS A 182 18.40 -14.34 2.15
N ALA A 183 18.52 -13.24 1.42
CA ALA A 183 18.91 -13.26 0.03
C ALA A 183 20.44 -13.45 -0.10
N VAL A 184 20.86 -14.62 -0.59
CA VAL A 184 22.28 -15.05 -0.65
C VAL A 184 22.90 -14.69 -2.00
N TYR A 185 23.25 -13.42 -2.19
CA TYR A 185 23.81 -12.93 -3.46
C TYR A 185 25.28 -13.38 -3.64
N THR A 186 25.47 -14.42 -4.48
CA THR A 186 26.79 -15.00 -4.79
C THR A 186 27.46 -14.31 -5.99
N VAL A 187 28.28 -13.30 -5.73
CA VAL A 187 28.95 -12.52 -6.78
C VAL A 187 30.32 -13.13 -7.15
N GLN A 188 30.47 -13.53 -8.41
CA GLN A 188 31.74 -14.07 -8.94
C GLN A 188 32.68 -12.95 -9.38
N THR A 189 33.55 -12.48 -8.47
CA THR A 189 34.56 -11.45 -8.75
C THR A 189 35.58 -11.89 -9.82
N PRO A 190 35.78 -11.11 -10.90
CA PRO A 190 36.87 -11.36 -11.85
C PRO A 190 38.25 -11.26 -11.21
N ALA A 191 39.19 -12.09 -11.68
CA ALA A 191 40.56 -12.10 -11.16
C ALA A 191 41.28 -10.77 -11.47
N GLY A 192 41.43 -9.92 -10.44
CA GLY A 192 42.02 -8.58 -10.54
C GLY A 192 41.07 -7.43 -10.17
N ALA A 193 39.81 -7.71 -9.81
CA ALA A 193 38.91 -6.69 -9.26
C ALA A 193 39.43 -6.16 -7.91
N THR A 194 39.58 -4.84 -7.80
CA THR A 194 40.03 -4.11 -6.59
C THR A 194 38.87 -3.58 -5.76
N SER A 195 37.74 -3.32 -6.40
CA SER A 195 36.48 -2.91 -5.81
C SER A 195 35.34 -3.66 -6.51
N LEU A 196 34.21 -3.81 -5.81
CA LEU A 196 32.96 -4.27 -6.37
C LEU A 196 31.81 -3.45 -5.75
N SER A 197 30.90 -3.01 -6.61
CA SER A 197 29.64 -2.39 -6.20
C SER A 197 28.49 -3.35 -6.44
N ALA A 198 27.56 -3.40 -5.51
CA ALA A 198 26.23 -3.99 -5.69
C ALA A 198 25.19 -2.88 -5.66
N TYR A 199 24.15 -3.01 -6.50
CA TYR A 199 23.07 -2.05 -6.69
C TYR A 199 21.74 -2.79 -6.52
N PHE A 200 20.81 -2.22 -5.76
CA PHE A 200 19.51 -2.81 -5.46
C PHE A 200 18.38 -1.89 -5.97
N PRO A 201 17.30 -2.41 -6.58
CA PRO A 201 16.14 -1.59 -6.95
C PRO A 201 15.42 -1.03 -5.72
N ALA A 202 14.56 -0.02 -5.93
CA ALA A 202 13.86 0.71 -4.86
C ALA A 202 12.99 -0.21 -3.98
N LEU A 203 12.87 0.18 -2.70
CA LEU A 203 12.06 -0.44 -1.66
C LEU A 203 10.94 0.54 -1.26
N SER A 204 9.68 0.11 -1.27
CA SER A 204 8.57 0.89 -0.68
C SER A 204 8.43 0.63 0.83
N PHE A 205 7.86 1.58 1.54
CA PHE A 205 7.49 1.51 2.96
C PHE A 205 6.08 2.06 3.13
N ASP A 206 5.10 1.17 3.07
CA ASP A 206 3.70 1.58 3.03
C ASP A 206 3.22 1.85 4.49
N GLY A 207 2.85 3.10 4.79
CA GLY A 207 2.05 3.44 5.98
C GLY A 207 2.73 3.45 7.36
N GLY A 208 4.06 3.64 7.49
CA GLY A 208 4.63 3.87 8.82
C GLY A 208 6.13 4.09 8.95
N SER A 209 6.52 4.89 9.96
CA SER A 209 7.92 5.13 10.36
C SER A 209 8.68 3.81 10.53
N GLY A 210 9.92 3.76 10.02
CA GLY A 210 10.62 2.51 9.78
C GLY A 210 12.14 2.63 9.89
N THR A 211 12.82 1.48 9.94
CA THR A 211 14.29 1.44 9.98
C THR A 211 14.85 0.28 9.17
N LEU A 212 15.52 0.59 8.06
CA LEU A 212 16.20 -0.40 7.23
C LEU A 212 17.56 -0.79 7.84
N LEU A 213 17.76 -2.09 8.09
CA LEU A 213 18.96 -2.63 8.74
C LEU A 213 19.69 -3.63 7.85
N VAL A 214 20.58 -3.15 6.98
CA VAL A 214 21.40 -3.98 6.08
C VAL A 214 22.57 -4.63 6.82
N TRP A 215 22.55 -5.96 6.92
CA TRP A 215 23.65 -6.79 7.44
C TRP A 215 24.38 -7.53 6.32
N MET A 216 25.62 -7.94 6.57
CA MET A 216 26.35 -8.89 5.70
C MET A 216 27.01 -10.00 6.51
N ILE A 217 26.69 -11.25 6.15
CA ILE A 217 27.19 -12.46 6.85
C ILE A 217 28.22 -13.17 5.96
N GLY A 218 29.38 -13.48 6.54
CA GLY A 218 30.43 -14.27 5.87
C GLY A 218 30.30 -15.78 6.10
N PRO A 219 31.00 -16.65 5.33
CA PRO A 219 30.81 -18.11 5.27
C PRO A 219 31.06 -18.97 6.53
N ALA A 220 31.04 -18.37 7.72
CA ALA A 220 31.15 -19.04 9.02
C ALA A 220 30.35 -18.33 10.14
N GLY A 221 29.37 -17.48 9.80
CA GLY A 221 28.59 -16.71 10.78
C GLY A 221 29.43 -15.72 11.59
N ARG A 222 30.53 -15.23 11.00
CA ARG A 222 31.48 -14.28 11.60
C ARG A 222 32.01 -13.36 10.51
N PHE A 223 32.33 -12.12 10.90
CA PHE A 223 32.99 -11.13 10.05
C PHE A 223 34.19 -11.74 9.29
N PRO A 224 34.45 -11.30 8.04
CA PRO A 224 35.67 -11.67 7.35
C PRO A 224 36.89 -11.30 8.20
N PRO A 225 37.95 -12.13 8.26
CA PRO A 225 39.13 -11.84 9.05
C PRO A 225 39.74 -10.51 8.58
N SER A 226 39.86 -9.55 9.50
CA SER A 226 40.15 -8.15 9.25
C SER A 226 41.35 -7.95 8.30
N GLY A 227 41.11 -7.30 7.15
CA GLY A 227 42.14 -6.93 6.17
C GLY A 227 42.32 -7.89 4.98
N ALA A 228 41.42 -8.84 4.76
CA ALA A 228 41.36 -9.61 3.50
C ALA A 228 40.55 -8.84 2.43
N TRP A 229 39.31 -8.49 2.79
CA TRP A 229 38.42 -7.58 2.09
C TRP A 229 37.80 -6.68 3.17
N SER A 230 37.52 -5.42 2.83
CA SER A 230 36.82 -4.47 3.69
C SER A 230 35.61 -3.88 2.96
N VAL A 231 34.78 -3.17 3.71
CA VAL A 231 33.50 -2.62 3.24
C VAL A 231 33.43 -1.19 3.78
N THR A 232 33.25 -0.23 2.87
CA THR A 232 33.29 1.21 3.16
C THR A 232 31.90 1.79 2.99
N GLY A 233 31.06 1.54 4.01
CA GLY A 233 29.60 1.56 3.89
C GLY A 233 29.08 0.20 3.40
N PRO A 234 28.09 -0.44 4.05
CA PRO A 234 27.20 0.12 5.07
C PRO A 234 27.51 -0.31 6.53
N ASN A 235 27.20 0.59 7.45
CA ASN A 235 26.71 0.30 8.81
C ASN A 235 25.55 1.28 9.10
N THR A 236 24.83 1.67 8.04
CA THR A 236 23.88 2.77 8.06
C THR A 236 22.55 2.24 8.57
N VAL A 237 22.18 2.66 9.77
CA VAL A 237 20.80 2.61 10.24
C VAL A 237 20.08 3.73 9.50
N ILE A 238 19.24 3.39 8.52
CA ILE A 238 18.42 4.38 7.81
C ILE A 238 17.06 4.42 8.52
N THR A 239 16.91 5.38 9.42
CA THR A 239 15.62 5.74 10.05
C THR A 239 14.84 6.63 9.09
N TRP A 240 13.57 6.31 8.87
CA TRP A 240 12.57 7.17 8.25
C TRP A 240 11.45 7.41 9.27
N ASP A 241 11.09 8.66 9.48
CA ASP A 241 10.11 9.09 10.50
C ASP A 241 8.66 9.12 9.99
N GLY A 242 8.44 8.98 8.68
CA GLY A 242 7.11 9.04 8.07
C GLY A 242 6.61 10.47 7.81
N THR A 243 7.45 11.50 7.95
CA THR A 243 7.09 12.92 7.77
C THR A 243 7.82 13.63 6.63
N SER A 244 8.61 12.89 5.85
CA SER A 244 9.18 13.34 4.59
C SER A 244 8.98 12.28 3.50
N ASP A 245 9.19 12.67 2.24
CA ASP A 245 9.52 11.76 1.15
C ASP A 245 10.51 10.66 1.63
N PRO A 246 10.36 9.40 1.21
CA PRO A 246 11.33 8.36 1.52
C PRO A 246 12.71 8.78 0.98
N PRO A 247 13.81 8.64 1.74
CA PRO A 247 15.13 9.21 1.40
C PRO A 247 15.87 8.44 0.29
N PHE A 248 15.13 7.93 -0.69
CA PHE A 248 15.57 7.11 -1.80
C PHE A 248 14.99 7.70 -3.09
N GLU A 249 15.78 8.46 -3.84
CA GLU A 249 15.53 8.63 -5.28
C GLU A 249 15.32 7.25 -5.94
N ALA A 250 14.65 7.20 -7.10
CA ALA A 250 14.37 5.99 -7.85
C ALA A 250 15.63 5.33 -8.49
N GLY A 251 16.66 5.02 -7.69
CA GLY A 251 17.95 4.57 -8.21
C GLY A 251 19.06 4.22 -7.21
N GLY A 252 18.81 3.33 -6.24
CA GLY A 252 19.85 2.39 -5.79
C GLY A 252 20.65 2.67 -4.52
N ILE A 253 20.52 1.76 -3.55
CA ILE A 253 21.52 1.59 -2.47
C ILE A 253 22.78 0.96 -3.07
N GLU A 254 23.91 1.70 -3.08
CA GLU A 254 25.21 1.16 -3.55
C GLU A 254 26.06 0.63 -2.39
N ILE A 255 26.43 -0.66 -2.43
CA ILE A 255 27.33 -1.29 -1.44
C ILE A 255 28.74 -1.44 -2.04
N HIS A 256 29.71 -0.69 -1.50
CA HIS A 256 31.12 -0.75 -1.92
C HIS A 256 31.96 -1.75 -1.12
N VAL A 257 32.35 -2.85 -1.76
CA VAL A 257 33.28 -3.86 -1.23
C VAL A 257 34.69 -3.63 -1.80
N GLN A 258 35.72 -3.52 -0.95
CA GLN A 258 37.12 -3.27 -1.35
C GLN A 258 38.04 -4.47 -1.04
N ASN A 259 39.01 -4.74 -1.92
CA ASN A 259 39.97 -5.84 -1.79
C ASN A 259 41.32 -5.35 -1.22
N ASP A 260 41.36 -5.02 0.08
CA ASP A 260 42.55 -4.54 0.81
C ASP A 260 43.80 -5.44 0.64
N SER A 261 43.60 -6.73 0.35
CA SER A 261 44.67 -7.72 0.22
C SER A 261 45.14 -7.98 -1.22
N ALA A 262 44.44 -7.43 -2.22
CA ALA A 262 44.58 -7.78 -3.65
C ALA A 262 44.58 -9.29 -3.93
N SER A 263 43.87 -10.08 -3.12
CA SER A 263 43.85 -11.55 -3.21
C SER A 263 42.74 -12.05 -4.15
N THR A 264 43.00 -13.19 -4.82
CA THR A 264 42.00 -13.85 -5.69
C THR A 264 41.19 -14.88 -4.91
N GLY A 265 39.87 -14.70 -4.85
CA GLY A 265 38.93 -15.65 -4.25
C GLY A 265 37.50 -15.29 -4.62
N THR A 266 36.54 -16.16 -4.28
CA THR A 266 35.10 -15.87 -4.38
C THR A 266 34.59 -15.35 -3.03
N ALA A 267 33.69 -14.37 -3.06
CA ALA A 267 32.97 -13.89 -1.89
C ALA A 267 31.48 -14.25 -1.99
N THR A 268 30.83 -14.39 -0.84
CA THR A 268 29.39 -14.64 -0.69
C THR A 268 28.92 -13.83 0.50
N PHE A 269 27.76 -13.20 0.36
CA PHE A 269 27.15 -12.35 1.37
C PHE A 269 25.66 -12.70 1.46
N ASP A 270 25.13 -12.76 2.68
CA ASP A 270 23.69 -12.79 2.95
C ASP A 270 23.22 -11.34 3.18
N LEU A 271 22.13 -10.92 2.54
CA LEU A 271 21.36 -9.72 2.87
C LEU A 271 20.18 -10.11 3.78
N GLU A 272 19.86 -9.29 4.78
CA GLU A 272 18.75 -9.46 5.72
C GLU A 272 17.98 -8.13 5.82
N VAL A 273 16.65 -8.17 5.91
CA VAL A 273 15.75 -7.00 5.88
C VAL A 273 14.74 -7.06 7.03
N SER A 274 14.36 -5.89 7.56
CA SER A 274 13.45 -5.72 8.71
C SER A 274 12.64 -4.43 8.60
N PHE A 275 11.41 -4.46 9.09
CA PHE A 275 10.59 -3.28 9.39
C PHE A 275 10.63 -3.02 10.90
N VAL A 276 10.47 -1.76 11.32
CA VAL A 276 10.54 -1.38 12.75
C VAL A 276 9.55 -0.24 13.05
N ALA A 277 8.33 -0.59 13.47
CA ALA A 277 7.34 0.37 14.00
C ALA A 277 7.09 0.11 15.49
N ASP A 278 6.67 1.12 16.25
CA ASP A 278 6.36 1.02 17.69
C ASP A 278 7.53 0.49 18.57
N GLY A 279 8.77 0.56 18.07
CA GLY A 279 9.95 -0.06 18.66
C GLY A 279 10.02 -1.60 18.54
N ILE A 280 9.20 -2.18 17.66
CA ILE A 280 9.07 -3.61 17.37
C ILE A 280 9.80 -3.92 16.07
N ASP A 281 10.94 -4.60 16.14
CA ASP A 281 11.60 -5.15 14.96
C ASP A 281 10.81 -6.37 14.43
N SER A 282 10.41 -6.36 13.16
CA SER A 282 9.61 -7.42 12.58
C SER A 282 10.29 -8.79 12.63
N ARG A 283 11.63 -8.85 12.69
CA ARG A 283 12.38 -10.12 12.83
C ARG A 283 12.15 -10.80 14.18
N ASP A 284 11.80 -10.06 15.23
CA ASP A 284 11.47 -10.66 16.53
C ASP A 284 10.17 -11.50 16.46
N LEU A 285 9.34 -11.35 15.40
CA LEU A 285 8.16 -12.19 15.15
C LEU A 285 8.52 -13.61 14.66
N ALA A 286 9.76 -13.85 14.21
CA ALA A 286 10.23 -15.19 13.90
C ALA A 286 10.12 -16.13 15.12
N GLN A 287 10.30 -15.60 16.34
CA GLN A 287 10.24 -16.37 17.57
C GLN A 287 8.83 -16.90 17.94
N PRO A 288 7.76 -16.08 17.98
CA PRO A 288 6.39 -16.59 18.16
C PRO A 288 5.94 -17.51 17.02
N VAL A 289 6.40 -17.31 15.78
CA VAL A 289 6.15 -18.25 14.68
C VAL A 289 6.85 -19.59 14.92
N ASP A 290 8.14 -19.59 15.28
CA ASP A 290 8.88 -20.80 15.67
C ASP A 290 8.23 -21.54 16.85
N TYR A 291 7.63 -20.82 17.80
CA TYR A 291 6.81 -21.43 18.85
C TYR A 291 5.60 -22.19 18.27
N LEU A 292 4.82 -21.58 17.35
CA LEU A 292 3.69 -22.26 16.70
C LEU A 292 4.14 -23.49 15.92
N ARG A 293 5.25 -23.39 15.17
CA ARG A 293 5.83 -24.52 14.42
C ARG A 293 6.21 -25.67 15.35
N ALA A 294 6.91 -25.37 16.45
CA ALA A 294 7.28 -26.35 17.46
C ALA A 294 6.06 -26.97 18.16
N ALA A 295 5.02 -26.19 18.47
CA ALA A 295 3.82 -26.63 19.18
C ALA A 295 2.94 -27.62 18.40
N ARG A 296 3.21 -27.86 17.10
CA ARG A 296 2.49 -28.81 16.25
C ARG A 296 2.63 -30.24 16.78
N ASN A 297 1.51 -30.90 17.09
CA ASN A 297 1.56 -32.30 17.52
C ASN A 297 1.98 -33.24 16.38
N ALA A 298 2.45 -34.44 16.72
CA ALA A 298 2.82 -35.48 15.75
C ALA A 298 1.65 -35.98 14.85
N GLY A 299 0.41 -35.53 15.11
CA GLY A 299 -0.75 -35.70 14.22
C GLY A 299 -0.98 -34.54 13.24
N ALA A 300 -0.01 -33.61 13.12
CA ALA A 300 0.00 -32.40 12.30
C ALA A 300 -1.00 -31.28 12.64
N GLY A 301 -2.02 -31.51 13.48
CA GLY A 301 -2.81 -30.44 14.11
C GLY A 301 -2.25 -29.97 15.46
N TRP A 302 -2.82 -28.90 16.02
CA TRP A 302 -2.42 -28.27 17.29
C TRP A 302 -3.48 -28.43 18.38
N GLY A 303 -3.06 -28.35 19.64
CA GLY A 303 -3.95 -28.12 20.79
C GLY A 303 -3.56 -26.82 21.51
N ILE A 304 -4.45 -26.30 22.36
CA ILE A 304 -4.24 -25.02 23.07
C ILE A 304 -2.85 -24.87 23.72
N GLN A 305 -2.31 -25.94 24.31
CA GLN A 305 -0.93 -25.97 24.83
C GLN A 305 -0.07 -27.03 24.14
N VAL A 306 1.25 -26.83 24.13
CA VAL A 306 2.25 -27.81 23.67
C VAL A 306 1.97 -29.20 24.25
N GLY A 307 1.81 -30.21 23.38
CA GLY A 307 1.57 -31.60 23.77
C GLY A 307 0.19 -31.87 24.40
N SER A 308 -0.71 -30.88 24.44
CA SER A 308 -2.13 -31.10 24.76
C SER A 308 -2.84 -31.81 23.60
N GLN A 309 -4.08 -32.27 23.82
CA GLN A 309 -4.85 -32.93 22.78
C GLN A 309 -5.16 -31.96 21.64
N THR A 310 -4.85 -32.36 20.39
CA THR A 310 -5.21 -31.60 19.19
C THR A 310 -6.72 -31.32 19.13
N ASP A 311 -7.08 -30.07 18.84
CA ASP A 311 -8.45 -29.59 18.67
C ASP A 311 -8.59 -28.75 17.39
N LEU A 312 -9.79 -28.70 16.83
CA LEU A 312 -10.06 -28.05 15.54
C LEU A 312 -9.88 -26.53 15.61
N PHE A 313 -10.39 -25.89 16.66
CA PHE A 313 -10.44 -24.44 16.79
C PHE A 313 -9.04 -23.82 16.92
N THR A 314 -8.18 -24.39 17.77
CA THR A 314 -6.78 -23.97 17.91
C THR A 314 -5.99 -24.27 16.63
N SER A 315 -6.20 -25.46 16.02
CA SER A 315 -5.50 -25.83 14.78
C SER A 315 -5.81 -24.88 13.62
N LEU A 316 -7.05 -24.39 13.51
CA LEU A 316 -7.43 -23.43 12.48
C LEU A 316 -6.73 -22.08 12.69
N HIS A 317 -6.67 -21.56 13.91
CA HIS A 317 -5.95 -20.30 14.19
C HIS A 317 -4.45 -20.45 13.96
N ALA A 318 -3.85 -21.57 14.37
CA ALA A 318 -2.44 -21.86 14.09
C ALA A 318 -2.15 -21.98 12.59
N LEU A 319 -3.06 -22.57 11.80
CA LEU A 319 -2.92 -22.67 10.35
C LEU A 319 -3.05 -21.31 9.63
N ILE A 320 -4.02 -20.47 10.02
CA ILE A 320 -4.17 -19.10 9.46
C ILE A 320 -2.93 -18.26 9.81
N ALA A 321 -2.46 -18.31 11.05
CA ALA A 321 -1.27 -17.57 11.46
C ALA A 321 -0.03 -18.05 10.68
N LEU A 322 0.18 -19.37 10.53
CA LEU A 322 1.32 -19.88 9.78
C LEU A 322 1.21 -19.58 8.28
N SER A 323 0.03 -19.73 7.63
CA SER A 323 -0.13 -19.46 6.19
C SER A 323 0.23 -18.02 5.82
N ARG A 324 -0.04 -17.04 6.70
CA ARG A 324 0.36 -15.64 6.51
C ARG A 324 1.86 -15.40 6.62
N TYR A 325 2.53 -16.06 7.57
CA TYR A 325 3.97 -15.94 7.75
C TYR A 325 4.78 -16.92 6.87
N ASP A 326 4.12 -17.65 5.95
CA ASP A 326 4.78 -18.66 5.13
C ASP A 326 5.85 -18.07 4.21
N ARG A 327 5.53 -16.95 3.56
CA ARG A 327 6.45 -16.20 2.70
C ARG A 327 7.67 -15.68 3.47
N ALA A 328 7.45 -15.22 4.71
CA ALA A 328 8.48 -14.67 5.58
C ALA A 328 9.45 -15.72 6.14
N LEU A 329 8.93 -16.88 6.55
CA LEU A 329 9.65 -17.79 7.46
C LEU A 329 9.68 -19.26 7.01
N ASP A 330 9.30 -19.55 5.76
CA ASP A 330 9.14 -20.90 5.18
C ASP A 330 8.44 -21.86 6.15
N THR A 331 7.17 -21.58 6.43
CA THR A 331 6.31 -22.42 7.28
C THR A 331 5.72 -23.60 6.51
N SER A 332 6.11 -23.82 5.24
CA SER A 332 5.41 -24.68 4.29
C SER A 332 5.39 -26.15 4.73
N ALA A 333 6.50 -26.59 5.35
CA ALA A 333 6.65 -27.90 6.00
C ALA A 333 5.78 -28.06 7.28
N ASP A 334 5.27 -26.96 7.82
CA ASP A 334 4.37 -26.88 8.96
C ASP A 334 2.90 -26.79 8.54
N VAL A 335 2.57 -25.89 7.61
CA VAL A 335 1.23 -25.67 7.04
C VAL A 335 0.73 -26.88 6.26
N ALA A 336 1.45 -27.36 5.23
CA ALA A 336 0.90 -28.35 4.30
C ALA A 336 0.47 -29.68 4.96
N PRO A 337 1.22 -30.25 5.94
CA PRO A 337 0.74 -31.42 6.69
C PRO A 337 -0.43 -31.09 7.63
N GLY A 338 -0.53 -29.87 8.13
CA GLY A 338 -1.65 -29.41 8.95
C GLY A 338 -2.94 -29.21 8.14
N VAL A 339 -2.85 -28.68 6.91
CA VAL A 339 -3.98 -28.65 5.96
C VAL A 339 -4.38 -30.07 5.55
N ALA A 340 -3.41 -30.96 5.31
CA ALA A 340 -3.70 -32.38 5.05
C ALA A 340 -4.38 -33.07 6.25
N TRP A 341 -4.06 -32.67 7.49
CA TRP A 341 -4.81 -33.08 8.67
C TRP A 341 -6.22 -32.47 8.70
N LEU A 342 -6.36 -31.17 8.43
CA LEU A 342 -7.65 -30.46 8.41
C LEU A 342 -8.64 -31.12 7.45
N LYS A 343 -8.21 -31.49 6.23
CA LYS A 343 -9.03 -32.21 5.25
C LYS A 343 -9.60 -33.54 5.79
N THR A 344 -8.98 -34.15 6.81
CA THR A 344 -9.53 -35.35 7.50
C THR A 344 -10.56 -35.06 8.61
N GLN A 345 -10.75 -33.79 8.99
CA GLN A 345 -11.70 -33.36 10.02
C GLN A 345 -13.07 -32.94 9.47
N ALA A 346 -13.25 -32.98 8.14
CA ALA A 346 -14.53 -32.67 7.49
C ALA A 346 -15.63 -33.66 7.92
N ASN A 347 -16.79 -33.13 8.30
CA ASN A 347 -17.95 -33.94 8.65
C ASN A 347 -18.63 -34.51 7.40
N GLY A 348 -19.46 -35.55 7.60
CA GLY A 348 -20.20 -36.23 6.52
C GLY A 348 -21.29 -35.39 5.83
N ASP A 349 -21.49 -34.13 6.25
CA ASP A 349 -22.35 -33.13 5.62
C ASP A 349 -21.56 -32.09 4.80
N GLY A 350 -20.23 -32.13 4.80
CA GLY A 350 -19.35 -31.18 4.12
C GLY A 350 -18.89 -29.99 4.97
N GLY A 351 -19.48 -29.79 6.16
CA GLY A 351 -19.06 -28.77 7.10
C GLY A 351 -17.97 -29.25 8.05
N PHE A 352 -17.60 -28.39 8.99
CA PHE A 352 -16.63 -28.66 10.04
C PHE A 352 -17.21 -28.33 11.41
N GLY A 353 -16.84 -29.12 12.42
CA GLY A 353 -17.17 -28.80 13.80
C GLY A 353 -16.75 -29.88 14.79
N SER A 354 -16.30 -29.45 15.98
CA SER A 354 -15.83 -30.33 17.07
C SER A 354 -16.94 -30.93 17.93
N GLY A 355 -18.20 -30.53 17.68
CA GLY A 355 -19.40 -30.95 18.41
C GLY A 355 -20.12 -32.18 17.83
N PRO A 356 -21.44 -32.32 18.04
CA PRO A 356 -22.25 -33.41 17.48
C PRO A 356 -22.62 -33.22 16.00
N GLY A 357 -21.96 -32.28 15.30
CA GLY A 357 -22.21 -31.84 13.93
C GLY A 357 -21.40 -30.58 13.63
N SER A 358 -21.56 -30.06 12.41
CA SER A 358 -20.85 -28.87 11.91
C SER A 358 -21.43 -27.57 12.46
N THR A 359 -20.58 -26.53 12.60
CA THR A 359 -20.97 -25.17 13.01
C THR A 359 -20.59 -24.17 11.91
N ALA A 360 -21.28 -23.03 11.80
CA ALA A 360 -20.92 -22.04 10.78
C ALA A 360 -19.56 -21.42 11.10
N PHE A 361 -19.28 -21.19 12.38
CA PHE A 361 -17.97 -20.71 12.85
C PHE A 361 -16.79 -21.61 12.45
N GLU A 362 -16.83 -22.91 12.80
CA GLU A 362 -15.72 -23.82 12.50
C GLU A 362 -15.64 -24.15 11.00
N THR A 363 -16.78 -24.16 10.28
CA THR A 363 -16.82 -24.34 8.82
C THR A 363 -16.24 -23.13 8.08
N ALA A 364 -16.53 -21.90 8.52
CA ALA A 364 -16.00 -20.68 7.92
C ALA A 364 -14.49 -20.55 8.09
N LEU A 365 -13.97 -20.80 9.30
CA LEU A 365 -12.52 -20.82 9.54
C LEU A 365 -11.82 -21.96 8.78
N ALA A 366 -12.44 -23.13 8.65
CA ALA A 366 -11.92 -24.21 7.81
C ALA A 366 -11.94 -23.85 6.32
N TYR A 367 -12.99 -23.17 5.85
CA TYR A 367 -13.09 -22.74 4.45
C TYR A 367 -11.98 -21.76 4.07
N ILE A 368 -11.67 -20.77 4.94
CA ILE A 368 -10.54 -19.84 4.75
C ILE A 368 -9.23 -20.61 4.49
N VAL A 369 -8.83 -21.49 5.42
CA VAL A 369 -7.59 -22.27 5.30
C VAL A 369 -7.58 -23.18 4.07
N LEU A 370 -8.72 -23.76 3.70
CA LEU A 370 -8.83 -24.66 2.55
C LEU A 370 -8.85 -23.89 1.21
N ALA A 371 -9.40 -22.67 1.18
CA ALA A 371 -9.42 -21.78 0.02
C ALA A 371 -8.09 -21.01 -0.19
N GLU A 372 -7.20 -21.06 0.79
CA GLU A 372 -5.81 -20.60 0.66
C GLU A 372 -4.91 -21.69 0.05
N ASP A 373 -5.07 -22.96 0.43
CA ASP A 373 -4.32 -24.10 -0.11
C ASP A 373 -4.81 -24.57 -1.49
N ASP A 374 -6.13 -24.76 -1.66
CA ASP A 374 -6.76 -25.09 -2.94
C ASP A 374 -8.28 -24.80 -2.88
N PRO A 375 -8.77 -23.66 -3.43
CA PRO A 375 -10.19 -23.33 -3.44
C PRO A 375 -11.04 -24.28 -4.30
N ASN A 376 -10.43 -25.10 -5.16
CA ASN A 376 -11.09 -26.12 -5.96
C ASN A 376 -11.05 -27.50 -5.28
N SER A 377 -10.44 -27.64 -4.10
CA SER A 377 -10.41 -28.90 -3.36
C SER A 377 -11.81 -29.33 -2.95
N SER A 378 -12.03 -30.64 -2.89
CA SER A 378 -13.33 -31.24 -2.51
C SER A 378 -13.84 -30.71 -1.17
N GLU A 379 -12.93 -30.46 -0.24
CA GLU A 379 -13.17 -29.99 1.11
C GLU A 379 -13.46 -28.48 1.16
N ALA A 380 -12.74 -27.64 0.38
CA ALA A 380 -13.07 -26.22 0.25
C ALA A 380 -14.46 -26.01 -0.38
N VAL A 381 -14.73 -26.71 -1.48
CA VAL A 381 -16.01 -26.64 -2.20
C VAL A 381 -17.16 -27.16 -1.33
N ALA A 382 -16.94 -28.21 -0.54
CA ALA A 382 -17.94 -28.71 0.41
C ALA A 382 -18.20 -27.74 1.57
N ALA A 383 -17.15 -27.10 2.12
CA ALA A 383 -17.29 -26.10 3.18
C ALA A 383 -18.07 -24.88 2.71
N ARG A 384 -17.77 -24.34 1.51
CA ARG A 384 -18.54 -23.25 0.89
C ARG A 384 -20.01 -23.64 0.72
N GLN A 385 -20.28 -24.79 0.12
CA GLN A 385 -21.65 -25.28 -0.09
C GLN A 385 -22.41 -25.52 1.21
N TRP A 386 -21.73 -25.91 2.28
CA TRP A 386 -22.33 -26.02 3.62
C TRP A 386 -22.72 -24.64 4.16
N LEU A 387 -21.83 -23.63 4.07
CA LEU A 387 -22.15 -22.26 4.49
C LEU A 387 -23.32 -21.68 3.70
N GLU A 388 -23.27 -21.79 2.37
CA GLU A 388 -24.34 -21.38 1.44
C GLU A 388 -25.68 -22.05 1.78
N SER A 389 -25.67 -23.34 2.11
CA SER A 389 -26.88 -24.11 2.42
C SER A 389 -27.44 -23.89 3.84
N ASN A 390 -26.70 -23.23 4.74
CA ASN A 390 -27.09 -23.01 6.14
C ASN A 390 -27.37 -21.54 6.50
N GLN A 391 -27.31 -20.61 5.54
CA GLN A 391 -27.80 -19.24 5.76
C GLN A 391 -29.32 -19.26 6.05
N LEU A 392 -29.75 -18.50 7.04
CA LEU A 392 -31.16 -18.36 7.40
C LEU A 392 -31.84 -17.29 6.55
N ALA A 393 -33.18 -17.34 6.50
CA ALA A 393 -34.00 -16.42 5.69
C ALA A 393 -34.04 -14.96 6.20
N ASP A 394 -33.29 -14.64 7.26
CA ASP A 394 -33.02 -13.30 7.77
C ASP A 394 -31.57 -12.83 7.47
N GLY A 395 -30.81 -13.60 6.67
CA GLY A 395 -29.42 -13.33 6.30
C GLY A 395 -28.38 -13.90 7.26
N SER A 396 -28.78 -14.32 8.46
CA SER A 396 -27.86 -14.78 9.52
C SER A 396 -27.38 -16.22 9.34
N TRP A 397 -26.30 -16.57 10.04
CA TRP A 397 -26.01 -17.94 10.43
C TRP A 397 -26.39 -18.13 11.89
N ASN A 398 -27.21 -19.15 12.17
CA ASN A 398 -27.70 -19.53 13.50
C ASN A 398 -28.46 -18.43 14.30
N GLY A 399 -28.76 -17.27 13.70
CA GLY A 399 -29.28 -16.11 14.43
C GLY A 399 -28.26 -15.46 15.37
N ASP A 400 -26.95 -15.64 15.11
CA ASP A 400 -25.87 -15.13 15.95
C ASP A 400 -24.94 -14.19 15.16
N SER A 401 -24.59 -13.03 15.74
CA SER A 401 -23.77 -12.02 15.07
C SER A 401 -22.32 -12.46 14.85
N TYR A 402 -21.77 -13.31 15.71
CA TYR A 402 -20.39 -13.80 15.58
C TYR A 402 -20.30 -14.93 14.54
N GLU A 403 -21.23 -15.89 14.55
CA GLU A 403 -21.30 -16.89 13.48
C GLU A 403 -21.59 -16.25 12.11
N THR A 404 -22.47 -15.24 12.06
CA THR A 404 -22.75 -14.48 10.82
C THR A 404 -21.52 -13.71 10.33
N ALA A 405 -20.83 -12.97 11.20
CA ALA A 405 -19.64 -12.19 10.83
C ALA A 405 -18.53 -13.06 10.23
N VAL A 406 -18.21 -14.19 10.87
CA VAL A 406 -17.15 -15.07 10.37
C VAL A 406 -17.58 -15.79 9.08
N ALA A 407 -18.88 -16.10 8.91
CA ALA A 407 -19.40 -16.66 7.66
C ALA A 407 -19.38 -15.67 6.49
N VAL A 408 -19.84 -14.42 6.66
CA VAL A 408 -19.77 -13.40 5.58
C VAL A 408 -18.33 -13.00 5.26
N LYS A 409 -17.41 -13.00 6.25
CA LYS A 409 -15.98 -12.85 5.99
C LYS A 409 -15.41 -13.99 5.14
N ALA A 410 -15.82 -15.23 5.40
CA ALA A 410 -15.26 -16.41 4.74
C ALA A 410 -15.83 -16.69 3.34
N LEU A 411 -17.07 -16.30 3.04
CA LEU A 411 -17.73 -16.64 1.77
C LEU A 411 -17.04 -16.09 0.51
N PRO A 412 -16.55 -14.83 0.49
CA PRO A 412 -15.80 -14.29 -0.64
C PRO A 412 -14.38 -14.89 -0.79
N TRP A 413 -13.83 -15.56 0.23
CA TRP A 413 -12.39 -15.88 0.37
C TRP A 413 -11.74 -16.69 -0.78
N ALA A 414 -12.55 -17.26 -1.69
CA ALA A 414 -12.09 -18.00 -2.88
C ALA A 414 -12.31 -17.26 -4.22
N GLU A 415 -12.62 -15.96 -4.17
CA GLU A 415 -12.62 -15.08 -5.34
C GLU A 415 -11.17 -14.68 -5.70
N SER A 416 -11.01 -13.92 -6.78
CA SER A 416 -9.73 -13.74 -7.46
C SER A 416 -8.78 -12.82 -6.69
N ASP A 417 -7.57 -12.77 -7.23
CA ASP A 417 -6.66 -11.63 -7.23
C ASP A 417 -6.64 -11.22 -8.71
N SER A 418 -7.32 -10.12 -9.06
CA SER A 418 -7.73 -9.83 -10.45
C SER A 418 -6.71 -9.04 -11.26
N ASP A 419 -5.84 -8.28 -10.62
CA ASP A 419 -4.75 -7.51 -11.23
C ASP A 419 -3.35 -8.08 -10.91
N GLY A 420 -3.20 -8.87 -9.85
CA GLY A 420 -1.96 -9.56 -9.45
C GLY A 420 -1.22 -8.91 -8.27
N ASP A 421 -1.87 -8.06 -7.48
CA ASP A 421 -1.27 -7.32 -6.37
C ASP A 421 -1.03 -8.15 -5.08
N LEU A 422 -1.68 -9.32 -4.99
CA LEU A 422 -1.62 -10.30 -3.91
C LEU A 422 -2.48 -10.02 -2.66
N VAL A 423 -3.25 -8.93 -2.67
CA VAL A 423 -4.56 -8.86 -2.00
C VAL A 423 -5.55 -9.72 -2.84
N ARG A 424 -6.82 -9.81 -2.43
CA ARG A 424 -7.85 -10.56 -3.19
C ARG A 424 -9.04 -9.63 -3.36
N ASP A 425 -9.74 -9.73 -4.48
CA ASP A 425 -10.89 -8.88 -4.87
C ASP A 425 -11.87 -8.51 -3.72
N PRO A 426 -12.15 -9.36 -2.69
CA PRO A 426 -13.05 -9.02 -1.59
C PRO A 426 -12.42 -8.34 -0.37
N PHE A 427 -11.09 -8.30 -0.29
CA PHE A 427 -10.31 -7.66 0.78
C PHE A 427 -9.48 -6.49 0.27
N ASP A 428 -9.59 -6.24 -1.02
CA ASP A 428 -8.92 -5.23 -1.81
C ASP A 428 -9.85 -4.03 -1.97
N ASN A 429 -9.38 -2.83 -1.64
CA ASN A 429 -10.10 -1.59 -1.88
C ASN A 429 -9.95 -1.07 -3.33
N CYS A 430 -9.07 -1.66 -4.14
CA CYS A 430 -8.98 -1.42 -5.58
C CYS A 430 -8.89 -2.71 -6.44
N PRO A 431 -9.97 -3.55 -6.53
CA PRO A 431 -10.01 -4.89 -7.20
C PRO A 431 -9.72 -4.98 -8.72
N ALA A 432 -9.13 -3.96 -9.31
CA ALA A 432 -8.71 -3.90 -10.70
C ALA A 432 -7.52 -2.94 -10.95
N GLY A 433 -6.86 -2.45 -9.89
CA GLY A 433 -5.87 -1.37 -9.93
C GLY A 433 -4.74 -1.49 -8.90
N SER A 434 -4.24 -2.70 -8.64
CA SER A 434 -2.99 -3.06 -7.96
C SER A 434 -2.41 -2.05 -6.95
N ASN A 435 -2.90 -2.12 -5.69
CA ASN A 435 -2.42 -1.33 -4.57
C ASN A 435 -2.13 -2.21 -3.32
N PRO A 436 -0.99 -2.94 -3.28
CA PRO A 436 -0.71 -3.90 -2.20
C PRO A 436 -0.64 -3.32 -0.78
N GLY A 437 -0.40 -2.01 -0.68
CA GLY A 437 -0.40 -1.25 0.59
C GLY A 437 -1.79 -0.82 1.07
N GLN A 438 -2.83 -0.93 0.23
CA GLN A 438 -4.23 -0.61 0.53
C GLN A 438 -4.41 0.81 1.09
N ALA A 439 -3.78 1.78 0.40
CA ALA A 439 -4.00 3.20 0.65
C ALA A 439 -5.46 3.58 0.36
N ASP A 440 -5.98 4.48 1.18
CA ASP A 440 -7.40 4.83 1.36
C ASP A 440 -7.41 6.19 2.09
N THR A 441 -7.06 7.26 1.36
CA THR A 441 -6.64 8.55 1.94
C THR A 441 -7.81 9.31 2.58
N ASP A 442 -8.92 9.50 1.86
CA ASP A 442 -10.20 10.03 2.39
C ASP A 442 -10.85 9.09 3.44
N ARG A 443 -10.70 7.77 3.22
CA ARG A 443 -11.30 6.63 3.94
C ARG A 443 -12.74 6.26 3.56
N ASP A 444 -13.14 6.42 2.29
CA ASP A 444 -14.36 5.86 1.67
C ASP A 444 -14.35 4.32 1.63
N GLY A 445 -13.18 3.72 1.39
CA GLY A 445 -13.02 2.27 1.19
C GLY A 445 -13.03 1.82 -0.27
N THR A 446 -13.04 2.75 -1.22
CA THR A 446 -12.23 2.69 -2.45
C THR A 446 -10.75 2.85 -2.07
N GLY A 447 -9.81 2.92 -3.02
CA GLY A 447 -8.40 3.14 -2.71
C GLY A 447 -7.69 3.91 -3.81
N ASP A 448 -6.68 4.68 -3.40
CA ASP A 448 -5.95 5.74 -4.13
C ASP A 448 -5.44 5.33 -5.55
N ALA A 449 -5.42 4.04 -5.88
CA ALA A 449 -5.05 3.55 -7.20
C ALA A 449 -6.23 3.42 -8.20
N CYS A 450 -7.47 3.56 -7.75
CA CYS A 450 -8.65 3.62 -8.60
C CYS A 450 -9.88 4.35 -8.01
N ASP A 451 -9.69 5.19 -6.99
CA ASP A 451 -10.48 6.42 -6.94
C ASP A 451 -9.96 7.43 -7.99
N GLY A 452 -10.35 8.69 -7.87
CA GLY A 452 -9.79 9.81 -8.62
C GLY A 452 -10.28 11.15 -8.07
N ASP A 453 -10.41 11.22 -6.75
CA ASP A 453 -10.80 12.34 -5.88
C ASP A 453 -10.28 11.90 -4.47
N ASP A 454 -8.97 11.59 -4.37
CA ASP A 454 -8.33 10.74 -3.34
C ASP A 454 -8.49 11.24 -1.88
N ASP A 455 -8.95 12.49 -1.69
CA ASP A 455 -9.24 13.12 -0.41
C ASP A 455 -10.71 13.59 -0.20
N ASP A 456 -11.61 13.28 -1.16
CA ASP A 456 -13.04 13.68 -1.24
C ASP A 456 -13.29 15.19 -1.04
N ASP A 457 -12.41 16.05 -1.58
CA ASP A 457 -12.68 17.50 -1.68
C ASP A 457 -13.81 17.84 -2.68
N GLY A 458 -13.96 17.01 -3.72
CA GLY A 458 -14.89 17.17 -4.83
C GLY A 458 -14.28 17.79 -6.10
N ILE A 459 -12.96 17.79 -6.22
CA ILE A 459 -12.15 18.23 -7.36
C ILE A 459 -11.20 17.07 -7.74
N PRO A 460 -11.56 16.24 -8.73
CA PRO A 460 -10.75 15.10 -9.16
C PRO A 460 -9.29 15.41 -9.47
N ASP A 461 -8.36 14.67 -8.86
CA ASP A 461 -6.88 14.72 -9.02
C ASP A 461 -6.41 14.52 -10.46
N GLY A 462 -7.26 13.96 -11.31
CA GLY A 462 -7.06 13.86 -12.75
C GLY A 462 -6.31 12.59 -13.15
N SER A 463 -6.74 11.96 -14.24
CA SER A 463 -6.26 10.62 -14.59
C SER A 463 -4.79 10.61 -15.03
N SER A 464 -3.90 10.34 -14.06
CA SER A 464 -2.44 10.21 -14.14
C SER A 464 -1.66 11.44 -14.64
N GLY A 465 -0.83 11.99 -13.74
CA GLY A 465 0.31 12.82 -14.11
C GLY A 465 1.35 12.04 -14.96
N PRO A 466 2.26 12.75 -15.65
CA PRO A 466 3.18 12.15 -16.62
C PRO A 466 4.25 11.26 -15.97
N SER A 467 4.48 10.08 -16.55
CA SER A 467 5.35 9.03 -16.00
C SER A 467 6.84 9.40 -15.99
N SER A 468 7.48 9.25 -14.83
CA SER A 468 8.94 9.37 -14.69
C SER A 468 9.72 8.11 -15.10
N ALA A 469 9.06 7.09 -15.67
CA ALA A 469 9.71 5.85 -16.12
C ALA A 469 10.05 5.86 -17.63
N PRO A 470 11.28 5.49 -18.06
CA PRO A 470 11.71 5.61 -19.44
C PRO A 470 11.14 4.52 -20.35
N PHE A 471 10.58 4.87 -21.51
CA PHE A 471 10.19 3.86 -22.50
C PHE A 471 11.41 3.22 -23.17
N MET A 472 11.49 1.90 -23.13
CA MET A 472 12.65 1.13 -23.62
C MET A 472 12.32 0.37 -24.91
N ALA A 473 12.97 0.76 -26.01
CA ALA A 473 12.78 0.17 -27.35
C ALA A 473 14.09 -0.39 -27.92
N LEU A 474 13.97 -1.39 -28.80
CA LEU A 474 15.01 -1.88 -29.70
C LEU A 474 14.76 -1.40 -31.14
N ASP A 475 13.52 -1.47 -31.62
CA ASP A 475 13.18 -1.32 -33.05
C ASP A 475 11.79 -0.69 -33.25
N ILE A 476 11.57 -0.06 -34.42
CA ILE A 476 10.30 0.59 -34.81
C ILE A 476 9.84 0.04 -36.16
N SER A 477 8.93 -0.93 -36.08
CA SER A 477 8.38 -1.65 -37.24
C SER A 477 7.34 -0.87 -38.05
N GLY A 478 6.83 0.26 -37.51
CA GLY A 478 5.88 1.15 -38.17
C GLY A 478 5.56 2.38 -37.33
N MET A 479 5.01 3.41 -37.98
CA MET A 479 4.50 4.62 -37.33
C MET A 479 3.23 5.14 -38.00
N SER A 480 2.44 5.89 -37.23
CA SER A 480 1.42 6.82 -37.69
C SER A 480 1.46 8.11 -36.85
N GLY A 481 0.73 9.16 -37.25
CA GLY A 481 0.80 10.43 -36.53
C GLY A 481 -0.33 11.39 -36.89
N SER A 482 -0.63 12.31 -35.97
CA SER A 482 -1.72 13.30 -36.08
C SER A 482 -1.25 14.67 -36.60
N LEU A 483 0.07 14.92 -36.61
CA LEU A 483 0.70 16.20 -36.97
C LEU A 483 0.05 16.94 -38.16
N PRO A 484 -0.17 18.26 -38.07
CA PRO A 484 -0.52 19.12 -39.20
C PRO A 484 0.43 18.96 -40.40
N PRO A 485 -0.02 19.14 -41.66
CA PRO A 485 0.84 18.98 -42.83
C PRO A 485 2.01 19.97 -42.85
N GLN A 486 3.22 19.48 -42.58
CA GLN A 486 4.42 20.32 -42.41
C GLN A 486 5.04 20.75 -43.76
N PRO A 487 5.86 21.82 -43.78
CA PRO A 487 6.63 22.24 -44.95
C PRO A 487 7.64 21.19 -45.44
N ALA A 488 8.00 21.27 -46.72
CA ALA A 488 8.91 20.31 -47.34
C ALA A 488 10.30 20.28 -46.67
N ASN A 489 10.74 19.06 -46.34
CA ASN A 489 11.94 18.70 -45.58
C ASN A 489 11.81 18.78 -44.05
N ALA A 490 10.59 18.85 -43.51
CA ALA A 490 10.31 18.58 -42.10
C ALA A 490 10.50 17.08 -41.77
N TYR A 491 11.47 16.77 -40.89
CA TYR A 491 11.73 15.40 -40.39
C TYR A 491 11.98 15.40 -38.88
N ILE A 492 11.43 14.38 -38.21
CA ILE A 492 11.72 14.06 -36.81
C ILE A 492 12.49 12.73 -36.79
N ASN A 493 13.61 12.65 -36.08
CA ASN A 493 14.49 11.49 -36.07
C ASN A 493 14.37 10.72 -34.75
N PHE A 494 14.12 9.42 -34.81
CA PHE A 494 13.96 8.55 -33.64
C PHE A 494 15.22 7.71 -33.40
N GLN A 495 15.66 7.68 -32.14
CA GLN A 495 16.90 7.03 -31.70
C GLN A 495 16.69 6.36 -30.34
N VAL A 496 17.63 5.49 -29.96
CA VAL A 496 17.68 4.90 -28.62
C VAL A 496 19.04 5.16 -27.95
N LEU A 497 19.00 5.62 -26.69
CA LEU A 497 20.14 6.23 -26.00
C LEU A 497 20.52 5.54 -24.69
N ASP A 498 21.82 5.62 -24.38
CA ASP A 498 22.47 5.12 -23.16
C ASP A 498 23.64 6.07 -22.83
N GLY A 499 23.33 7.08 -22.02
CA GLY A 499 24.21 8.22 -21.74
C GLY A 499 24.69 8.94 -23.01
N ALA A 500 25.92 8.63 -23.43
CA ALA A 500 26.57 9.19 -24.62
C ALA A 500 26.54 8.28 -25.86
N VAL A 501 25.94 7.09 -25.78
CA VAL A 501 25.78 6.14 -26.90
C VAL A 501 24.41 6.34 -27.53
N GLN A 502 24.38 6.43 -28.86
CA GLN A 502 23.20 6.71 -29.67
C GLN A 502 23.13 5.72 -30.84
N ASP A 503 22.05 4.94 -30.94
CA ASP A 503 21.74 4.11 -32.10
C ASP A 503 20.47 4.65 -32.80
N ASN A 504 20.50 4.69 -34.13
CA ASN A 504 19.46 5.32 -34.95
C ASN A 504 18.42 4.32 -35.45
N LEU A 505 17.13 4.58 -35.23
CA LEU A 505 16.04 3.71 -35.67
C LEU A 505 15.39 4.18 -36.98
N GLY A 506 15.33 5.49 -37.23
CA GLY A 506 14.79 6.03 -38.49
C GLY A 506 14.23 7.45 -38.39
N TRP A 507 13.45 7.84 -39.41
CA TRP A 507 12.89 9.19 -39.53
C TRP A 507 11.39 9.17 -39.82
N TRP A 508 10.63 9.99 -39.11
CA TRP A 508 9.29 10.38 -39.51
C TRP A 508 9.38 11.56 -40.48
N ASP A 509 8.95 11.35 -41.74
CA ASP A 509 8.75 12.41 -42.71
C ASP A 509 7.43 13.12 -42.40
N ALA A 510 7.51 14.28 -41.75
CA ALA A 510 6.34 15.07 -41.38
C ALA A 510 5.74 15.86 -42.56
N THR A 511 6.44 15.92 -43.70
CA THR A 511 5.90 16.47 -44.96
C THR A 511 4.91 15.47 -45.59
N ASN A 512 5.28 14.19 -45.58
CA ASN A 512 4.56 13.11 -46.27
C ASN A 512 3.75 12.20 -45.32
N GLN A 513 3.84 12.43 -44.01
CA GLN A 513 3.27 11.59 -42.94
C GLN A 513 3.64 10.11 -43.10
N SER A 514 4.95 9.83 -43.19
CA SER A 514 5.46 8.48 -43.48
C SER A 514 6.76 8.14 -42.77
N TRP A 515 6.87 6.90 -42.27
CA TRP A 515 8.08 6.33 -41.67
C TRP A 515 9.16 6.02 -42.73
N ILE A 516 10.41 6.32 -42.38
CA ILE A 516 11.63 5.96 -43.12
C ILE A 516 12.54 5.19 -42.15
N ASP A 517 12.35 3.89 -42.15
CA ASP A 517 13.14 2.86 -41.46
C ASP A 517 14.65 2.95 -41.76
N GLN A 518 15.50 2.67 -40.75
CA GLN A 518 16.91 2.37 -40.95
C GLN A 518 17.34 1.04 -40.30
N ASP A 519 17.51 0.03 -41.16
CA ASP A 519 18.11 -1.29 -40.92
C ASP A 519 19.50 -1.20 -40.22
N THR A 520 19.48 -1.14 -38.90
CA THR A 520 20.65 -1.16 -38.00
C THR A 520 20.57 -2.37 -37.04
N ALA A 521 21.59 -2.53 -36.19
CA ALA A 521 21.61 -3.57 -35.15
C ALA A 521 21.74 -2.94 -33.76
N PRO A 522 20.69 -2.25 -33.27
CA PRO A 522 20.71 -1.51 -32.01
C PRO A 522 20.72 -2.45 -30.79
N VAL A 523 20.81 -1.85 -29.60
CA VAL A 523 20.60 -2.52 -28.31
C VAL A 523 19.43 -1.83 -27.60
N ARG A 524 18.55 -2.60 -26.95
CA ARG A 524 17.33 -2.07 -26.30
C ARG A 524 17.71 -1.01 -25.26
N ARG A 525 17.17 0.20 -25.42
CA ARG A 525 17.58 1.43 -24.74
C ARG A 525 16.43 2.44 -24.69
N ARG A 526 16.61 3.56 -23.97
CA ARG A 526 15.58 4.59 -23.81
C ARG A 526 15.29 5.29 -25.14
N LEU A 527 14.01 5.36 -25.49
CA LEU A 527 13.54 6.03 -26.71
C LEU A 527 13.64 7.56 -26.56
N ALA A 528 14.14 8.21 -27.60
CA ALA A 528 14.07 9.65 -27.75
C ALA A 528 13.91 10.04 -29.22
N LEU A 529 13.48 11.28 -29.45
CA LEU A 529 13.40 11.90 -30.76
C LEU A 529 14.13 13.24 -30.80
N TYR A 530 14.71 13.54 -31.96
CA TYR A 530 15.30 14.84 -32.27
C TYR A 530 14.41 15.55 -33.29
N VAL A 531 13.78 16.64 -32.87
CA VAL A 531 12.84 17.45 -33.68
C VAL A 531 13.63 18.33 -34.65
N ASP A 532 13.13 18.44 -35.87
CA ASP A 532 13.81 19.07 -37.02
C ASP A 532 15.24 18.57 -37.23
N SER A 533 15.38 17.26 -37.48
CA SER A 533 16.69 16.63 -37.67
C SER A 533 17.45 17.11 -38.91
N ASN A 534 16.79 17.87 -39.80
CA ASN A 534 17.39 18.45 -41.00
C ASN A 534 17.68 19.96 -40.88
N GLY A 535 17.29 20.61 -39.77
CA GLY A 535 17.55 22.04 -39.53
C GLY A 535 16.84 22.96 -40.52
N CYS A 536 15.61 22.61 -40.92
CA CYS A 536 14.79 23.48 -41.78
C CYS A 536 14.20 24.69 -41.04
N LEU A 537 14.19 24.65 -39.70
CA LEU A 537 13.49 25.55 -38.77
C LEU A 537 12.02 25.75 -39.21
N CYS A 538 11.38 24.61 -39.52
CA CYS A 538 10.10 24.57 -40.23
C CYS A 538 9.10 23.54 -39.68
N ILE A 539 9.39 22.89 -38.56
CA ILE A 539 8.41 22.07 -37.85
C ILE A 539 7.73 22.95 -36.81
N ASP A 540 6.42 23.10 -36.94
CA ASP A 540 5.56 23.70 -35.90
C ASP A 540 4.85 22.54 -35.17
N LEU A 541 5.01 22.45 -33.85
CA LEU A 541 4.35 21.47 -32.97
C LEU A 541 3.38 22.21 -32.05
N GLY A 542 2.16 21.69 -31.88
CA GLY A 542 1.13 22.25 -31.03
C GLY A 542 0.66 21.30 -29.92
N ALA A 543 0.11 21.85 -28.84
CA ALA A 543 -0.46 21.06 -27.75
C ALA A 543 -1.52 20.05 -28.27
N GLY A 544 -1.30 18.77 -27.98
CA GLY A 544 -2.16 17.66 -28.43
C GLY A 544 -1.72 16.98 -29.72
N ASP A 545 -0.60 17.39 -30.33
CA ASP A 545 0.05 16.63 -31.41
C ASP A 545 0.61 15.29 -30.89
N THR A 546 0.53 14.24 -31.72
CA THR A 546 0.93 12.87 -31.35
C THR A 546 1.56 12.07 -32.49
N LEU A 547 2.47 11.14 -32.14
CA LEU A 547 3.08 10.15 -33.03
C LEU A 547 3.00 8.76 -32.39
N THR A 548 2.30 7.82 -33.03
CA THR A 548 2.15 6.44 -32.54
C THR A 548 3.13 5.51 -33.24
N ALA A 549 3.94 4.79 -32.48
CA ALA A 549 5.02 3.92 -32.95
C ALA A 549 4.80 2.46 -32.53
N THR A 550 4.85 1.52 -33.49
CA THR A 550 4.72 0.08 -33.25
C THR A 550 6.11 -0.54 -33.05
N THR A 551 6.50 -0.75 -31.79
CA THR A 551 7.85 -1.18 -31.39
C THR A 551 7.93 -2.66 -31.01
N ASP A 552 9.14 -3.17 -30.76
CA ASP A 552 9.37 -4.50 -30.18
C ASP A 552 8.90 -4.64 -28.72
N ASN A 553 8.62 -3.53 -28.03
CA ASN A 553 8.14 -3.51 -26.65
C ASN A 553 6.62 -3.22 -26.53
N GLY A 554 5.93 -3.04 -27.65
CA GLY A 554 4.51 -2.65 -27.69
C GLY A 554 4.27 -1.47 -28.64
N GLU A 555 3.01 -1.04 -28.73
CA GLU A 555 2.64 0.20 -29.42
C GLU A 555 2.56 1.33 -28.40
N ILE A 556 3.23 2.45 -28.67
CA ILE A 556 3.25 3.63 -27.81
C ILE A 556 2.80 4.87 -28.59
N THR A 557 1.97 5.71 -27.99
CA THR A 557 1.60 7.02 -28.54
C THR A 557 2.42 8.09 -27.84
N VAL A 558 3.44 8.59 -28.55
CA VAL A 558 4.26 9.70 -28.06
C VAL A 558 3.46 10.99 -28.22
N PHE A 559 3.22 11.66 -27.10
CA PHE A 559 2.65 13.00 -27.08
C PHE A 559 3.75 14.04 -27.37
N LEU A 560 3.42 15.13 -28.07
CA LEU A 560 4.37 16.18 -28.43
C LEU A 560 4.00 17.55 -27.81
N PRO A 561 5.00 18.34 -27.37
CA PRO A 561 4.79 19.63 -26.74
C PRO A 561 4.43 20.73 -27.74
N ASP A 562 3.68 21.73 -27.27
CA ASP A 562 3.60 23.04 -27.94
C ASP A 562 5.00 23.67 -27.97
N GLN A 563 5.46 24.13 -29.14
CA GLN A 563 6.80 24.70 -29.28
C GLN A 563 6.82 25.97 -30.16
N PRO A 564 7.71 26.94 -29.87
CA PRO A 564 7.90 28.10 -30.72
C PRO A 564 8.23 27.69 -32.17
N SER A 565 7.58 28.33 -33.15
CA SER A 565 7.78 28.05 -34.58
C SER A 565 9.27 28.09 -34.96
N GLY A 566 9.77 26.97 -35.50
CA GLY A 566 11.19 26.78 -35.80
C GLY A 566 12.08 26.35 -34.62
N TRP A 567 11.52 25.76 -33.56
CA TRP A 567 12.27 25.07 -32.51
C TRP A 567 13.02 23.84 -33.04
N GLN A 568 14.13 23.49 -32.39
CA GLN A 568 14.95 22.31 -32.69
C GLN A 568 15.57 21.81 -31.38
N GLY A 569 15.36 20.52 -31.05
CA GLY A 569 15.81 19.98 -29.77
C GLY A 569 15.52 18.49 -29.60
N TRP A 570 15.93 17.96 -28.45
CA TRP A 570 15.67 16.59 -28.02
C TRP A 570 14.40 16.52 -27.18
N LEU A 571 13.65 15.44 -27.36
CA LEU A 571 12.56 15.03 -26.48
C LEU A 571 12.76 13.54 -26.14
N TYR A 572 12.79 13.20 -24.86
CA TYR A 572 12.85 11.84 -24.37
C TYR A 572 11.44 11.33 -24.07
N VAL A 573 11.21 10.04 -24.26
CA VAL A 573 9.87 9.41 -24.13
C VAL A 573 9.80 8.56 -22.86
N ALA A 574 8.77 8.78 -22.07
CA ALA A 574 8.38 7.94 -20.93
C ALA A 574 7.38 6.85 -21.34
N ASP A 575 7.14 5.86 -20.48
CA ASP A 575 6.40 4.64 -20.83
C ASP A 575 4.88 4.81 -20.97
N ASP A 576 4.32 5.89 -20.43
CA ASP A 576 2.98 6.42 -20.74
C ASP A 576 2.88 7.11 -22.12
N GLY A 577 4.02 7.51 -22.70
CA GLY A 577 4.12 8.29 -23.93
C GLY A 577 4.37 9.79 -23.74
N SER A 578 4.46 10.29 -22.51
CA SER A 578 4.79 11.69 -22.20
C SER A 578 6.23 12.05 -22.59
N THR A 579 6.55 13.34 -22.67
CA THR A 579 7.86 13.81 -23.15
C THR A 579 8.57 14.84 -22.26
N TYR A 580 9.90 14.68 -22.20
CA TYR A 580 10.82 15.41 -21.31
C TYR A 580 12.01 15.98 -22.07
N PHE A 581 12.57 17.11 -21.61
CA PHE A 581 13.73 17.75 -22.23
C PHE A 581 15.08 17.13 -21.80
N ASP A 582 15.12 16.47 -20.64
CA ASP A 582 16.35 15.97 -20.04
C ASP A 582 16.47 14.43 -19.98
N GLN A 583 17.67 13.95 -19.63
CA GLN A 583 17.94 12.52 -19.43
C GLN A 583 17.52 11.99 -18.05
N ALA A 584 16.98 12.83 -17.15
CA ALA A 584 16.53 12.43 -15.82
C ALA A 584 15.02 12.11 -15.76
N LEU A 585 14.22 12.56 -16.75
CA LEU A 585 12.74 12.57 -16.71
C LEU A 585 12.20 13.53 -15.63
N THR A 586 12.95 14.61 -15.35
CA THR A 586 12.56 15.64 -14.37
C THR A 586 11.97 16.89 -15.02
N GLN A 587 12.58 17.38 -16.11
CA GLN A 587 12.07 18.55 -16.82
C GLN A 587 11.08 18.11 -17.91
N LEU A 588 9.78 18.22 -17.59
CA LEU A 588 8.70 18.07 -18.56
C LEU A 588 8.92 18.99 -19.76
N ALA A 589 8.84 18.42 -20.96
CA ALA A 589 8.85 19.19 -22.20
C ALA A 589 7.45 19.64 -22.60
N GLN A 590 6.46 18.84 -22.23
CA GLN A 590 5.07 18.98 -22.59
C GLN A 590 4.23 19.22 -21.33
N SER A 591 3.32 20.20 -21.40
CA SER A 591 2.09 20.09 -20.62
C SER A 591 1.30 18.91 -21.17
N ALA A 592 1.32 17.79 -20.45
CA ALA A 592 0.30 16.77 -20.55
C ALA A 592 -1.09 17.44 -20.38
N PRO A 593 -2.21 16.76 -20.65
CA PRO A 593 -3.43 17.08 -19.94
C PRO A 593 -3.20 16.77 -18.44
N ILE A 594 -2.54 17.70 -17.75
CA ILE A 594 -2.89 17.99 -16.35
C ILE A 594 -4.33 18.44 -16.46
N ASP A 595 -5.27 17.56 -16.12
CA ASP A 595 -6.67 17.97 -16.06
C ASP A 595 -6.75 18.92 -14.86
N ALA A 596 -7.08 20.18 -15.13
CA ALA A 596 -6.90 21.28 -14.18
C ALA A 596 -8.06 21.32 -13.16
N GLY A 597 -8.20 20.21 -12.43
CA GLY A 597 -8.92 20.11 -11.19
C GLY A 597 -8.01 20.58 -10.06
N ASP A 598 -7.16 19.67 -9.59
CA ASP A 598 -6.51 19.78 -8.29
C ASP A 598 -5.01 20.13 -8.32
N ASN A 599 -4.56 20.88 -7.32
CA ASN A 599 -3.17 21.20 -6.99
C ASN A 599 -2.64 20.64 -5.65
N CYS A 600 -3.45 19.87 -4.90
CA CYS A 600 -3.00 19.05 -3.75
C CYS A 600 -3.69 17.66 -3.68
N PRO A 601 -3.35 16.69 -4.58
CA PRO A 601 -4.01 15.38 -4.75
C PRO A 601 -4.15 14.43 -3.55
N LEU A 602 -3.86 14.85 -2.32
CA LEU A 602 -3.89 14.07 -1.09
C LEU A 602 -4.25 14.93 0.16
N ASP A 603 -4.56 16.23 0.01
CA ASP A 603 -4.58 17.22 1.11
C ASP A 603 -5.72 18.28 0.99
N TRP A 604 -6.97 17.80 1.06
CA TRP A 604 -8.26 18.51 1.03
C TRP A 604 -8.22 20.04 0.88
N ASN A 605 -8.38 20.53 -0.35
CA ASN A 605 -8.10 21.92 -0.73
C ASN A 605 -9.15 22.56 -1.69
N PRO A 606 -10.49 22.50 -1.47
CA PRO A 606 -11.51 22.76 -2.52
C PRO A 606 -11.70 24.24 -2.90
N ALA A 607 -10.76 25.07 -2.48
CA ALA A 607 -10.59 26.44 -2.91
C ALA A 607 -9.52 26.60 -4.02
N GLN A 608 -8.65 25.60 -4.19
CA GLN A 608 -7.61 25.50 -5.23
C GLN A 608 -6.76 26.78 -5.27
N TYR A 609 -6.15 27.08 -4.12
CA TYR A 609 -5.26 28.24 -3.92
C TYR A 609 -3.82 27.85 -4.23
N ASP A 610 -3.10 28.80 -4.81
CA ASP A 610 -1.73 28.73 -5.31
C ASP A 610 -1.22 30.18 -5.29
N ASP A 611 -0.75 30.63 -4.12
CA ASP A 611 -0.47 32.06 -3.87
C ASP A 611 0.89 32.55 -4.42
N ASP A 612 1.82 31.62 -4.69
CA ASP A 612 3.12 31.84 -5.32
C ASP A 612 3.07 31.71 -6.87
N SER A 613 2.22 30.81 -7.39
CA SER A 613 2.05 30.45 -8.81
C SER A 613 3.09 29.49 -9.44
N ASP A 614 3.66 28.55 -8.67
CA ASP A 614 4.44 27.41 -9.19
C ASP A 614 3.59 26.25 -9.71
N GLY A 615 2.38 26.06 -9.16
CA GLY A 615 1.42 25.02 -9.53
C GLY A 615 1.09 23.99 -8.44
N THR A 616 1.78 24.05 -7.30
CA THR A 616 1.40 23.37 -6.03
C THR A 616 0.33 24.19 -5.30
N GLY A 617 -0.36 23.64 -4.29
CA GLY A 617 -1.42 24.37 -3.56
C GLY A 617 -1.11 24.71 -2.11
N ASP A 618 -1.69 25.82 -1.61
CA ASP A 618 -1.55 26.35 -0.23
C ASP A 618 -1.78 25.31 0.91
N ALA A 619 -2.35 24.13 0.62
CA ALA A 619 -2.63 23.07 1.60
C ALA A 619 -1.50 22.03 1.73
N CYS A 620 -0.77 21.77 0.64
CA CYS A 620 0.30 20.77 0.54
C CYS A 620 1.67 21.38 0.23
N ASP A 621 1.73 22.66 -0.13
CA ASP A 621 2.97 23.41 -0.36
C ASP A 621 3.57 23.94 0.96
N PRO A 622 4.79 23.52 1.35
CA PRO A 622 5.51 24.08 2.49
C PRO A 622 6.21 25.42 2.20
N ASP A 623 6.26 25.87 0.94
CA ASP A 623 6.88 27.13 0.47
C ASP A 623 5.82 28.17 0.01
N ASP A 624 4.57 28.08 0.52
CA ASP A 624 3.35 28.82 0.06
C ASP A 624 3.40 30.36 0.15
N GLY A 625 4.49 30.95 0.66
CA GLY A 625 4.63 32.39 0.84
C GLY A 625 3.90 32.98 2.05
N GLN A 626 3.28 32.14 2.90
CA GLN A 626 2.60 32.55 4.13
C GLN A 626 3.47 32.23 5.36
N VAL A 627 2.89 31.68 6.44
CA VAL A 627 3.59 31.22 7.66
C VAL A 627 2.71 30.13 8.30
N SER A 628 3.14 28.89 8.17
CA SER A 628 2.42 27.67 8.58
C SER A 628 2.66 27.26 10.05
N GLU A 629 1.87 26.30 10.53
CA GLU A 629 2.03 25.58 11.82
C GLU A 629 2.35 26.44 13.06
N LEU A 630 1.57 27.51 13.27
CA LEU A 630 1.69 28.41 14.42
C LEU A 630 1.31 27.73 15.75
N ARG A 631 2.29 27.10 16.41
CA ARG A 631 2.13 26.13 17.50
C ARG A 631 2.66 26.59 18.85
N TRP A 632 2.00 26.17 19.94
CA TRP A 632 2.51 26.38 21.31
C TRP A 632 3.30 25.17 21.78
N LEU A 633 4.52 25.41 22.27
CA LEU A 633 5.36 24.36 22.82
C LEU A 633 4.79 23.79 24.13
N SER A 634 5.29 22.61 24.51
CA SER A 634 4.85 21.87 25.69
C SER A 634 5.10 22.57 27.05
N ASP A 635 5.77 23.72 27.07
CA ASP A 635 5.90 24.59 28.23
C ASP A 635 4.64 25.45 28.50
N GLY A 636 3.84 25.71 27.47
CA GLY A 636 2.67 26.60 27.50
C GLY A 636 3.01 28.10 27.58
N GLU A 637 4.27 28.48 27.35
CA GLU A 637 4.77 29.86 27.38
C GLU A 637 5.51 30.27 26.08
N THR A 638 5.89 29.32 25.21
CA THR A 638 6.59 29.59 23.93
C THR A 638 5.70 29.29 22.71
N LEU A 639 5.69 30.23 21.75
CA LEU A 639 5.01 30.13 20.45
C LEU A 639 6.06 30.00 19.34
N GLU A 640 5.88 29.04 18.45
CA GLU A 640 6.78 28.62 17.37
C GLU A 640 5.98 28.51 16.05
N TRP A 641 6.65 28.47 14.90
CA TRP A 641 6.03 28.30 13.58
C TRP A 641 7.04 27.80 12.55
N ASP A 642 6.57 27.29 11.42
CA ASP A 642 7.48 26.74 10.43
C ASP A 642 8.16 27.83 9.55
N PRO A 643 9.46 27.67 9.24
CA PRO A 643 10.29 28.74 8.68
C PRO A 643 10.30 28.80 7.14
N GLU A 644 9.24 29.40 6.61
CA GLU A 644 9.00 29.87 5.23
C GLU A 644 10.26 30.21 4.38
N SER A 645 10.19 29.82 3.11
CA SER A 645 11.23 29.93 2.11
C SER A 645 11.47 31.36 1.62
N GLY A 646 12.73 31.73 1.37
CA GLY A 646 13.09 33.09 0.97
C GLY A 646 12.81 34.23 1.99
N ALA A 647 12.10 33.96 3.09
CA ALA A 647 11.87 34.89 4.19
C ALA A 647 13.20 35.25 4.87
N LEU A 648 13.38 36.54 5.12
CA LEU A 648 14.60 37.09 5.75
C LEU A 648 14.46 37.23 7.28
N GLY A 649 13.26 36.93 7.79
CA GLY A 649 12.82 37.10 9.18
C GLY A 649 11.31 37.30 9.24
N TYR A 650 10.78 37.42 10.45
CA TYR A 650 9.34 37.44 10.75
C TYR A 650 9.00 38.55 11.74
N ASN A 651 7.78 39.07 11.62
CA ASN A 651 7.20 40.00 12.58
C ASN A 651 5.99 39.37 13.26
N VAL A 652 5.82 39.63 14.56
CA VAL A 652 4.71 39.07 15.36
C VAL A 652 3.84 40.19 15.91
N TYR A 653 2.55 40.11 15.61
CA TYR A 653 1.49 41.00 16.07
C TYR A 653 0.71 40.35 17.22
N ARG A 654 0.20 41.17 18.16
CA ARG A 654 -0.50 40.70 19.36
C ARG A 654 -1.52 41.71 19.86
N ASP A 655 -2.72 41.24 20.23
CA ASP A 655 -3.73 42.01 21.00
C ASP A 655 -4.77 41.06 21.63
N LEU A 656 -5.69 41.60 22.44
CA LEU A 656 -6.75 40.85 23.11
C LEU A 656 -7.79 40.33 22.10
N LEU A 657 -8.29 39.11 22.32
CA LEU A 657 -9.36 38.48 21.53
C LEU A 657 -10.64 39.34 21.43
N THR A 658 -10.90 40.22 22.40
CA THR A 658 -12.02 41.18 22.35
C THR A 658 -11.90 42.16 21.17
N ASN A 659 -10.68 42.46 20.74
CA ASN A 659 -10.38 43.49 19.76
C ASN A 659 -10.35 42.94 18.33
N LEU A 660 -10.21 41.61 18.15
CA LEU A 660 -10.21 40.92 16.85
C LEU A 660 -11.45 41.28 15.99
N SER A 661 -12.60 41.48 16.65
CA SER A 661 -13.86 41.91 16.03
C SER A 661 -13.86 43.31 15.39
N SER A 662 -12.78 44.08 15.55
CA SER A 662 -12.65 45.46 15.05
C SER A 662 -11.90 45.62 13.73
N ALA A 663 -11.46 44.50 13.12
CA ALA A 663 -10.54 44.47 11.97
C ALA A 663 -9.18 45.17 12.23
N ASN A 664 -8.79 45.27 13.51
CA ASN A 664 -7.46 45.66 13.95
C ASN A 664 -6.70 44.38 14.35
N TYR A 665 -5.69 43.98 13.57
CA TYR A 665 -4.94 42.74 13.78
C TYR A 665 -3.84 42.86 14.85
N GLY A 666 -4.05 43.76 15.81
CA GLY A 666 -3.20 43.99 16.96
C GLY A 666 -2.05 44.96 16.73
N ALA A 667 -1.12 44.99 17.69
CA ALA A 667 0.08 45.82 17.61
C ALA A 667 1.29 44.94 17.31
N CYS A 668 2.22 45.47 16.51
CA CYS A 668 3.57 44.93 16.34
C CYS A 668 4.21 44.72 17.74
N TRP A 669 4.53 43.47 18.08
CA TRP A 669 4.98 43.04 19.42
C TRP A 669 6.42 42.51 19.41
N LYS A 670 6.80 41.79 18.35
CA LYS A 670 8.18 41.39 18.04
C LYS A 670 8.48 41.73 16.57
N GLN A 671 9.73 42.09 16.28
CA GLN A 671 10.22 42.46 14.94
C GLN A 671 11.51 41.69 14.65
N ASP A 672 11.78 41.44 13.37
CA ASP A 672 13.00 40.78 12.88
C ASP A 672 13.32 39.47 13.63
N VAL A 673 12.29 38.67 13.96
CA VAL A 673 12.46 37.33 14.51
C VAL A 673 13.07 36.45 13.42
N THR A 674 14.18 35.80 13.71
CA THR A 674 14.81 34.81 12.82
C THR A 674 14.79 33.45 13.50
N ARG A 675 15.08 32.39 12.75
CA ARG A 675 15.45 31.07 13.31
C ARG A 675 16.41 31.26 14.51
N ASP A 676 16.15 30.62 15.66
CA ASP A 676 17.08 30.68 16.80
C ASP A 676 18.27 29.69 16.61
N ALA A 677 19.15 29.63 17.59
CA ALA A 677 20.47 28.98 17.53
C ALA A 677 20.55 27.66 18.33
N ASP A 678 19.41 27.03 18.62
CA ASP A 678 19.27 25.69 19.17
C ASP A 678 19.30 24.59 18.07
N LEU A 679 18.41 23.58 18.10
CA LEU A 679 18.69 22.26 17.48
C LEU A 679 17.76 21.85 16.34
N ASP A 680 16.57 22.41 16.32
CA ASP A 680 15.54 22.38 15.28
C ASP A 680 15.81 23.53 14.29
N GLY A 681 15.97 24.74 14.83
CA GLY A 681 16.31 25.93 14.05
C GLY A 681 15.09 26.60 13.41
N ASP A 682 13.97 26.59 14.12
CA ASP A 682 12.75 27.32 13.80
C ASP A 682 12.73 28.70 14.52
N PRO A 683 11.77 29.60 14.22
CA PRO A 683 11.69 30.93 14.82
C PRO A 683 10.67 30.96 15.97
N ASP A 684 11.10 31.36 17.17
CA ASP A 684 10.26 31.36 18.39
C ASP A 684 9.88 32.76 18.91
N VAL A 685 8.85 32.81 19.75
CA VAL A 685 8.62 33.90 20.72
C VAL A 685 8.05 33.39 22.06
N THR A 686 8.81 33.56 23.15
CA THR A 686 8.24 33.40 24.50
C THR A 686 7.29 34.55 24.88
N GLU A 687 6.11 34.20 25.39
CA GLU A 687 5.15 35.06 26.10
C GLU A 687 5.42 35.02 27.61
N THR A 688 5.40 36.18 28.27
CA THR A 688 5.69 36.32 29.72
C THR A 688 4.74 37.30 30.44
N ASP A 689 3.79 37.92 29.74
CA ASP A 689 2.75 38.76 30.34
C ASP A 689 1.59 37.91 30.90
N ALA A 690 1.26 38.09 32.18
CA ALA A 690 0.18 37.35 32.83
C ALA A 690 -1.23 37.77 32.33
N VAL A 691 -1.87 36.91 31.54
CA VAL A 691 -3.27 37.06 31.11
C VAL A 691 -4.21 37.05 32.32
N SER A 692 -5.07 38.08 32.41
CA SER A 692 -6.12 38.11 33.44
C SER A 692 -7.26 37.15 33.10
N ALA A 693 -7.57 36.21 34.01
CA ALA A 693 -8.56 35.15 33.80
C ALA A 693 -9.89 35.64 33.22
N GLY A 694 -10.32 35.02 32.12
CA GLY A 694 -11.50 35.43 31.33
C GLY A 694 -11.17 36.29 30.10
N ASN A 695 -9.89 36.65 29.90
CA ASN A 695 -9.36 37.19 28.64
C ASN A 695 -8.43 36.16 27.99
N GLY A 696 -8.02 36.45 26.76
CA GLY A 696 -6.92 35.80 26.04
C GLY A 696 -6.37 36.73 24.96
N TYR A 697 -5.15 36.47 24.51
CA TYR A 697 -4.55 37.14 23.35
C TYR A 697 -4.83 36.36 22.08
N PHE A 698 -4.75 37.03 20.93
CA PHE A 698 -4.41 36.39 19.67
C PHE A 698 -3.02 36.87 19.23
N TYR A 699 -2.40 36.07 18.37
CA TYR A 699 -1.11 36.34 17.74
C TYR A 699 -1.31 36.20 16.23
N LEU A 700 -0.44 36.83 15.46
CA LEU A 700 -0.37 36.72 14.01
C LEU A 700 1.07 36.97 13.59
N VAL A 701 1.60 36.14 12.70
CA VAL A 701 2.98 36.24 12.19
C VAL A 701 2.94 36.56 10.70
N THR A 702 3.95 37.30 10.23
CA THR A 702 4.12 37.63 8.81
C THR A 702 5.60 37.54 8.43
N GLY A 703 5.91 36.86 7.32
CA GLY A 703 7.24 36.86 6.71
C GLY A 703 7.67 38.23 6.20
N VAL A 704 8.98 38.48 6.21
CA VAL A 704 9.63 39.69 5.69
C VAL A 704 10.54 39.30 4.53
N MET A 705 10.10 39.60 3.31
CA MET A 705 10.83 39.30 2.08
C MET A 705 11.71 40.47 1.63
N SER A 706 12.54 40.23 0.60
CA SER A 706 13.37 41.28 -0.02
C SER A 706 12.61 42.48 -0.62
N GLY A 707 11.29 42.35 -0.82
CA GLY A 707 10.39 43.42 -1.25
C GLY A 707 9.69 44.20 -0.12
N GLY A 708 9.67 43.66 1.11
CA GLY A 708 8.92 44.20 2.25
C GLY A 708 8.26 43.11 3.10
N GLU A 709 7.50 43.54 4.10
CA GLU A 709 6.66 42.68 4.94
C GLU A 709 5.41 42.20 4.17
N GLY A 710 5.01 40.94 4.41
CA GLY A 710 3.89 40.27 3.75
C GLY A 710 2.48 40.79 4.12
N SER A 711 1.47 40.06 3.63
CA SER A 711 0.06 40.31 3.98
C SER A 711 -0.28 39.81 5.39
N LEU A 712 -1.50 40.07 5.88
CA LEU A 712 -2.00 39.55 7.16
C LEU A 712 -2.82 38.26 6.97
N GLY A 713 -2.42 37.43 6.01
CA GLY A 713 -3.14 36.26 5.51
C GLY A 713 -4.44 36.61 4.77
N ARG A 714 -5.22 35.58 4.42
CA ARG A 714 -6.55 35.73 3.80
C ARG A 714 -7.66 35.75 4.85
N ASP A 715 -8.86 36.20 4.47
CA ASP A 715 -10.08 36.01 5.27
C ASP A 715 -10.94 34.84 4.78
N SER A 716 -12.02 34.52 5.50
CA SER A 716 -12.91 33.39 5.18
C SER A 716 -13.78 33.60 3.92
N THR A 717 -13.36 34.48 3.02
CA THR A 717 -13.88 34.67 1.66
C THR A 717 -12.76 34.66 0.60
N GLY A 718 -11.56 34.22 0.98
CA GLY A 718 -10.36 34.21 0.14
C GLY A 718 -9.69 35.58 -0.04
N ALA A 719 -10.20 36.63 0.63
CA ALA A 719 -9.72 37.99 0.40
C ALA A 719 -8.46 38.29 1.22
N VAL A 720 -7.36 38.60 0.54
CA VAL A 720 -6.08 39.03 1.15
C VAL A 720 -6.32 40.23 2.10
N ARG A 721 -5.86 40.10 3.35
CA ARG A 721 -5.90 41.15 4.36
C ARG A 721 -4.67 42.05 4.18
N PRO A 722 -4.81 43.31 3.71
CA PRO A 722 -3.65 44.16 3.47
C PRO A 722 -3.01 44.57 4.80
N ASN A 723 -1.68 44.41 4.93
CA ASN A 723 -0.92 44.89 6.07
C ASN A 723 -0.80 46.42 6.08
N SER A 724 -1.91 47.09 6.39
CA SER A 724 -2.02 48.54 6.48
C SER A 724 -1.41 49.15 7.76
N GLY A 725 -0.87 48.29 8.64
CA GLY A 725 -0.29 48.63 9.93
C GLY A 725 1.11 48.04 10.14
N ALA A 726 1.84 47.82 9.04
CA ALA A 726 3.18 47.21 8.97
C ALA A 726 4.14 47.65 10.09
N CYS A 727 4.97 46.71 10.55
CA CYS A 727 5.92 46.91 11.63
C CYS A 727 6.96 48.01 11.27
N PRO A 728 7.19 49.01 12.14
CA PRO A 728 7.85 50.28 11.78
C PRO A 728 9.38 50.32 11.93
#